data_AF-A0A9W8AWL3-F1
#
_entry.id   AF-A0A9W8AWL3-F1
#
_cell.length_a   1.000
_cell.length_b   1.000
_cell.length_c   1.000
_cell.angle_alpha   90.00
_cell.angle_beta   90.00
_cell.angle_gamma   90.00
#
_symmetry.space_group_name_H-M   'P 1'
#
loop_
_entity.id
_entity.type
_entity.pdbx_description
1 polymer ?
#
loop_
_entity_poly.entity_id
_entity_poly.type
_entity_poly.pdbx_seq_one_letter_code
_entity_poly.pdbx_strand_id
1 'polypeptide(L)'
;MLGSKTTLRFLGLVVAIDVALVGVVWARPAATGDNGLLPTLRNFMAASHSGLEQAVNRVMQGDRSQRLVITMGNEAADLDSMVAAMTYSYWRHLATDDQATPTMHVPLINIPREDLILNPEREHVIIQSGQIPFNDLVCIDDEPIKRLFQWLQKQSEREVVPASVEIVLVDHPAPNERHVFLEPFVRGLLDHHAEEGKFLGAIPRWVSPVGSATTLTTLEGFALLGGKGLTSSLRATRSKEDDDEEIPGDGQGNFFKVVQSQPNLFRMLLAPIVLDTGNFSPVLGKTTEEDIEAAKLIWEARPQLALLAPRNALTAEGAFALALPESCNQKAVASDSPCRADYLTAWFKDVLQAQQAIGHLKAAEQLRKDYKQSDMSGLEVGVSSITWLFQKWSDLHRMPEFEAALGDYYQDKGLDLLVITTLNIDQSPTDLKRELLLYSPDFQTPTGTVSAATRHAQLMELVKRLQASNLKLMPSSSEANQILARKGYIMFSQGNLKASRKQVMPLLKETLKDIIGKTPQDSADTQSITNTAPKSPGTNVPQTAHDHLSSFNAVMAGATGAAWLHHYHGLINSNNQQGAPHYHQHPVSEKGSSKITSAVQRFRGHVASVAQTKVAHIKNAVDGATSSYPMTQASSSRPMAQASSPSHTRATDGQSPAMRQERVQPGSIKQLWHKVKGKKGS
;
A
#
# COMPACT_ATOMS: atom_id res chain seq x y z
N MET A 1 -31.98 61.01 50.02
CA MET A 1 -30.87 61.94 50.33
C MET A 1 -29.99 62.11 49.08
N LEU A 2 -28.95 62.94 49.17
CA LEU A 2 -27.94 63.20 48.12
C LEU A 2 -27.33 61.87 47.57
N GLY A 3 -26.78 61.76 46.35
CA GLY A 3 -26.48 62.69 45.25
C GLY A 3 -25.36 62.05 44.39
N SER A 4 -24.87 62.51 43.23
CA SER A 4 -25.26 63.52 42.23
C SER A 4 -24.00 63.77 41.36
N LYS A 5 -23.99 63.31 40.08
CA LYS A 5 -23.05 63.74 39.00
C LYS A 5 -21.58 63.26 39.20
N THR A 6 -20.66 63.30 38.22
CA THR A 6 -20.63 63.86 36.83
C THR A 6 -19.81 62.87 35.97
N THR A 7 -20.08 62.46 34.71
CA THR A 7 -20.78 62.96 33.50
C THR A 7 -19.90 63.83 32.54
N LEU A 8 -20.14 63.74 31.22
CA LEU A 8 -19.44 64.36 30.06
C LEU A 8 -18.12 63.65 29.61
N ARG A 9 -17.83 63.45 28.31
CA ARG A 9 -18.62 63.59 27.05
C ARG A 9 -17.96 62.83 25.87
N PHE A 10 -18.76 62.38 24.89
CA PHE A 10 -18.63 62.48 23.41
C PHE A 10 -17.21 62.42 22.75
N LEU A 11 -16.97 61.80 21.58
CA LEU A 11 -17.82 61.19 20.52
C LEU A 11 -16.89 60.36 19.60
N GLY A 12 -17.31 59.22 19.03
CA GLY A 12 -16.47 58.52 18.04
C GLY A 12 -17.01 57.22 17.44
N LEU A 13 -17.32 57.28 16.14
CA LEU A 13 -17.42 56.22 15.13
C LEU A 13 -18.23 54.94 15.42
N VAL A 14 -19.29 54.74 14.61
CA VAL A 14 -19.96 53.45 14.44
C VAL A 14 -19.11 52.56 13.51
N VAL A 15 -18.68 51.41 14.02
CA VAL A 15 -18.48 50.19 13.20
C VAL A 15 -19.02 49.01 14.02
N ALA A 16 -20.25 48.60 13.76
CA ALA A 16 -20.69 47.27 14.13
C ALA A 16 -20.02 46.30 13.14
N ILE A 17 -19.06 45.51 13.60
CA ILE A 17 -18.55 44.39 12.80
C ILE A 17 -19.54 43.24 13.00
N ASP A 18 -20.60 43.25 12.20
CA ASP A 18 -21.27 42.02 11.81
C ASP A 18 -20.23 41.16 11.09
N VAL A 19 -19.54 40.29 11.84
CA VAL A 19 -18.94 39.08 11.26
C VAL A 19 -20.11 38.20 10.89
N ALA A 20 -20.72 38.51 9.74
CA ALA A 20 -21.86 37.80 9.23
C ALA A 20 -21.55 36.31 9.20
N LEU A 21 -22.52 35.50 9.62
CA LEU A 21 -22.56 34.08 9.33
C LEU A 21 -22.76 33.89 7.83
N VAL A 22 -21.69 34.15 7.07
CA VAL A 22 -21.47 33.60 5.73
C VAL A 22 -21.18 32.13 5.94
N GLY A 23 -22.23 31.39 6.30
CA GLY A 23 -22.26 29.96 6.13
C GLY A 23 -22.05 29.72 4.65
N VAL A 24 -20.84 29.30 4.28
CA VAL A 24 -20.56 28.72 2.97
C VAL A 24 -21.27 27.38 2.93
N VAL A 25 -22.59 27.47 2.70
CA VAL A 25 -23.37 26.41 2.11
C VAL A 25 -22.64 26.08 0.82
N TRP A 26 -22.12 24.86 0.73
CA TRP A 26 -21.62 24.32 -0.53
C TRP A 26 -22.83 24.12 -1.45
N ALA A 27 -23.25 25.21 -2.09
CA ALA A 27 -23.92 25.13 -3.37
C ALA A 27 -22.92 24.45 -4.33
N ARG A 28 -23.14 23.15 -4.55
CA ARG A 28 -22.46 22.36 -5.57
C ARG A 28 -22.59 23.18 -6.89
N PRO A 29 -21.51 23.52 -7.62
CA PRO A 29 -21.68 23.58 -9.08
C PRO A 29 -22.28 22.21 -9.43
N ALA A 30 -23.47 22.18 -10.03
CA ALA A 30 -24.42 21.09 -9.81
C ALA A 30 -23.91 19.69 -10.26
N ALA A 31 -24.71 18.64 -10.10
CA ALA A 31 -24.34 17.30 -10.57
C ALA A 31 -23.84 17.32 -12.04
N THR A 32 -24.39 18.23 -12.84
CA THR A 32 -23.68 18.89 -13.95
C THR A 32 -23.12 20.25 -13.51
N GLY A 33 -21.82 20.52 -13.67
CA GLY A 33 -21.28 21.88 -13.52
C GLY A 33 -21.89 22.86 -14.54
N ASP A 34 -21.61 24.16 -14.41
CA ASP A 34 -22.31 25.27 -15.13
C ASP A 34 -22.44 25.13 -16.67
N ASN A 35 -21.69 24.23 -17.30
CA ASN A 35 -21.74 23.91 -18.74
C ASN A 35 -22.45 22.58 -19.08
N GLY A 36 -23.19 21.96 -18.16
CA GLY A 36 -23.87 20.67 -18.38
C GLY A 36 -22.97 19.42 -18.23
N LEU A 37 -21.75 19.55 -17.73
CA LEU A 37 -20.74 18.49 -17.67
C LEU A 37 -20.64 17.86 -16.28
N LEU A 38 -20.62 16.52 -16.21
CA LEU A 38 -20.35 15.77 -14.97
C LEU A 38 -18.92 16.08 -14.46
N PRO A 39 -18.69 16.15 -13.14
CA PRO A 39 -17.36 16.41 -12.57
C PRO A 39 -16.39 15.28 -12.92
N THR A 40 -15.14 15.61 -13.23
CA THR A 40 -14.08 14.63 -13.47
C THR A 40 -13.63 13.97 -12.16
N LEU A 41 -13.04 12.78 -12.24
CA LEU A 41 -12.45 12.10 -11.08
C LEU A 41 -11.43 13.01 -10.39
N ARG A 42 -10.53 13.66 -11.14
CA ARG A 42 -9.53 14.59 -10.59
C ARG A 42 -10.17 15.74 -9.80
N ASN A 43 -11.22 16.35 -10.33
CA ASN A 43 -11.91 17.45 -9.65
C ASN A 43 -12.64 16.94 -8.39
N PHE A 44 -13.22 15.74 -8.45
CA PHE A 44 -13.80 15.08 -7.28
C PHE A 44 -12.77 14.80 -6.18
N MET A 45 -11.59 14.27 -6.52
CA MET A 45 -10.51 14.02 -5.54
C MET A 45 -10.12 15.31 -4.80
N ALA A 46 -9.77 16.36 -5.55
CA ALA A 46 -9.41 17.66 -4.98
C ALA A 46 -10.54 18.28 -4.13
N ALA A 47 -11.81 18.14 -4.55
CA ALA A 47 -12.97 18.59 -3.78
C ALA A 47 -13.18 17.77 -2.48
N SER A 48 -13.00 16.44 -2.54
CA SER A 48 -13.14 15.57 -1.36
C SER A 48 -12.06 15.84 -0.31
N HIS A 49 -10.81 16.04 -0.72
CA HIS A 49 -9.71 16.39 0.17
C HIS A 49 -9.87 17.80 0.78
N SER A 50 -10.19 18.82 -0.04
CA SER A 50 -10.34 20.19 0.45
C SER A 50 -11.60 20.43 1.29
N GLY A 51 -12.69 19.69 1.05
CA GLY A 51 -13.93 19.78 1.82
C GLY A 51 -13.94 18.97 3.13
N LEU A 52 -13.01 18.01 3.29
CA LEU A 52 -13.00 17.03 4.39
C LEU A 52 -13.04 17.67 5.78
N GLU A 53 -12.18 18.66 6.04
CA GLU A 53 -12.08 19.38 7.32
C GLU A 53 -13.43 20.00 7.73
N GLN A 54 -14.18 20.57 6.77
CA GLN A 54 -15.50 21.14 7.02
C GLN A 54 -16.54 20.04 7.30
N ALA A 55 -16.55 18.95 6.51
CA ALA A 55 -17.51 17.86 6.69
C ALA A 55 -17.30 17.11 8.02
N VAL A 56 -16.05 16.80 8.38
CA VAL A 56 -15.67 16.19 9.67
C VAL A 56 -16.16 17.06 10.83
N ASN A 57 -15.90 18.37 10.79
CA ASN A 57 -16.34 19.27 11.85
C ASN A 57 -17.88 19.34 11.96
N ARG A 58 -18.63 19.33 10.85
CA ARG A 58 -20.10 19.28 10.85
C ARG A 58 -20.63 18.00 11.51
N VAL A 59 -20.18 16.82 11.10
CA VAL A 59 -20.69 15.55 11.65
C VAL A 59 -20.29 15.36 13.12
N MET A 60 -19.10 15.82 13.52
CA MET A 60 -18.66 15.81 14.93
C MET A 60 -19.46 16.76 15.82
N GLN A 61 -20.01 17.85 15.26
CA GLN A 61 -20.95 18.76 15.93
C GLN A 61 -22.40 18.23 15.96
N GLY A 62 -22.67 17.07 15.35
CA GLY A 62 -24.00 16.45 15.32
C GLY A 62 -24.93 16.99 14.24
N ASP A 63 -24.42 17.69 13.22
CA ASP A 63 -25.21 18.18 12.10
C ASP A 63 -25.74 17.00 11.25
N ARG A 64 -27.05 16.74 11.37
CA ARG A 64 -27.75 15.64 10.66
C ARG A 64 -28.07 15.96 9.20
N SER A 65 -27.80 17.18 8.72
CA SER A 65 -27.96 17.54 7.31
C SER A 65 -26.74 17.21 6.45
N GLN A 66 -25.58 16.96 7.09
CA GLN A 66 -24.38 16.45 6.43
C GLN A 66 -24.30 14.93 6.62
N ARG A 67 -24.07 14.20 5.53
CA ARG A 67 -23.50 12.85 5.59
C ARG A 67 -22.04 12.83 5.15
N LEU A 68 -21.25 11.94 5.73
CA LEU A 68 -19.86 11.69 5.40
C LEU A 68 -19.67 10.18 5.18
N VAL A 69 -19.36 9.78 3.95
CA VAL A 69 -19.10 8.39 3.57
C VAL A 69 -17.61 8.23 3.32
N ILE A 70 -16.93 7.42 4.13
CA ILE A 70 -15.51 7.11 3.95
C ILE A 70 -15.40 5.74 3.27
N THR A 71 -14.91 5.70 2.04
CA THR A 71 -14.52 4.43 1.38
C THR A 71 -13.05 4.18 1.64
N MET A 72 -12.68 3.04 2.22
CA MET A 72 -11.28 2.72 2.52
C MET A 72 -10.88 1.35 1.98
N GLY A 73 -9.62 1.26 1.56
CA GLY A 73 -8.97 0.01 1.14
C GLY A 73 -8.18 -0.68 2.26
N ASN A 74 -7.51 -1.76 1.90
CA ASN A 74 -6.65 -2.54 2.79
C ASN A 74 -5.40 -1.75 3.26
N GLU A 75 -4.82 -2.14 4.40
CA GLU A 75 -3.73 -1.42 5.09
C GLU A 75 -2.33 -1.47 4.42
N ALA A 76 -2.15 -2.23 3.34
CA ALA A 76 -1.01 -2.06 2.45
C ALA A 76 -1.27 -0.99 1.37
N ALA A 77 -2.55 -0.64 1.17
CA ALA A 77 -3.09 0.29 0.18
C ALA A 77 -2.54 0.07 -1.24
N ASP A 78 -2.43 -1.19 -1.66
CA ASP A 78 -1.99 -1.56 -3.00
C ASP A 78 -2.84 -0.91 -4.11
N LEU A 79 -2.40 -1.06 -5.36
CA LEU A 79 -3.02 -0.35 -6.49
C LEU A 79 -4.51 -0.66 -6.62
N ASP A 80 -4.93 -1.89 -6.32
CA ASP A 80 -6.32 -2.31 -6.38
C ASP A 80 -7.13 -1.65 -5.25
N SER A 81 -6.67 -1.74 -4.00
CA SER A 81 -7.23 -1.01 -2.86
C SER A 81 -7.41 0.49 -3.12
N MET A 82 -6.41 1.17 -3.70
CA MET A 82 -6.51 2.61 -3.99
C MET A 82 -7.51 2.90 -5.10
N VAL A 83 -7.43 2.21 -6.24
CA VAL A 83 -8.29 2.45 -7.39
C VAL A 83 -9.74 2.09 -7.06
N ALA A 84 -9.98 1.00 -6.35
CA ALA A 84 -11.31 0.62 -5.86
C ALA A 84 -11.92 1.72 -4.98
N ALA A 85 -11.18 2.21 -3.96
CA ALA A 85 -11.69 3.22 -3.04
C ALA A 85 -11.98 4.56 -3.74
N MET A 86 -11.06 5.01 -4.60
CA MET A 86 -11.19 6.24 -5.40
C MET A 86 -12.38 6.18 -6.37
N THR A 87 -12.50 5.08 -7.12
CA THR A 87 -13.52 4.93 -8.16
C THR A 87 -14.90 4.73 -7.57
N TYR A 88 -15.05 3.89 -6.54
CA TYR A 88 -16.34 3.69 -5.87
C TYR A 88 -16.87 4.98 -5.23
N SER A 89 -16.01 5.75 -4.54
CA SER A 89 -16.40 7.05 -3.96
C SER A 89 -16.87 8.03 -5.04
N TYR A 90 -16.22 8.03 -6.20
CA TYR A 90 -16.58 8.85 -7.35
C TYR A 90 -17.89 8.40 -8.00
N TRP A 91 -18.13 7.10 -8.17
CA TRP A 91 -19.40 6.56 -8.65
C TRP A 91 -20.57 6.93 -7.74
N ARG A 92 -20.40 6.75 -6.42
CA ARG A 92 -21.42 7.15 -5.43
C ARG A 92 -21.64 8.67 -5.43
N HIS A 93 -20.60 9.48 -5.60
CA HIS A 93 -20.75 10.95 -5.74
C HIS A 93 -21.51 11.35 -7.01
N LEU A 94 -21.30 10.66 -8.13
CA LEU A 94 -22.04 10.90 -9.38
C LEU A 94 -23.49 10.41 -9.34
N ALA A 95 -23.77 9.32 -8.60
CA ALA A 95 -25.10 8.75 -8.43
C ALA A 95 -25.92 9.40 -7.29
N THR A 96 -25.29 10.20 -6.42
CA THR A 96 -25.99 10.88 -5.32
C THR A 96 -26.69 12.15 -5.80
N ASP A 97 -28.02 12.15 -5.71
CA ASP A 97 -28.82 13.36 -5.71
C ASP A 97 -28.76 14.05 -4.34
N ASP A 98 -28.02 15.16 -4.25
CA ASP A 98 -27.83 15.93 -3.01
C ASP A 98 -29.07 16.73 -2.59
N GLN A 99 -30.15 16.78 -3.38
CA GLN A 99 -31.37 17.53 -3.04
C GLN A 99 -32.03 17.07 -1.74
N ALA A 100 -31.80 15.82 -1.30
CA ALA A 100 -32.35 15.26 -0.07
C ALA A 100 -31.43 15.43 1.16
N THR A 101 -30.17 14.98 1.08
CA THR A 101 -29.15 15.18 2.13
C THR A 101 -27.75 15.29 1.51
N PRO A 102 -27.08 16.45 1.58
CA PRO A 102 -25.70 16.63 1.13
C PRO A 102 -24.74 15.55 1.66
N THR A 103 -24.18 14.76 0.75
CA THR A 103 -23.35 13.60 1.09
C THR A 103 -21.94 13.73 0.52
N MET A 104 -20.96 13.91 1.40
CA MET A 104 -19.55 13.92 1.01
C MET A 104 -19.02 12.49 0.99
N HIS A 105 -18.66 12.00 -0.19
CA HIS A 105 -17.94 10.75 -0.39
C HIS A 105 -16.43 11.02 -0.39
N VAL A 106 -15.67 10.28 0.41
CA VAL A 106 -14.22 10.47 0.58
C VAL A 106 -13.49 9.14 0.43
N PRO A 107 -12.61 9.01 -0.57
CA PRO A 107 -11.70 7.87 -0.68
C PRO A 107 -10.51 8.04 0.26
N LEU A 108 -10.40 7.17 1.25
CA LEU A 108 -9.34 7.12 2.25
C LEU A 108 -8.27 6.10 1.87
N ILE A 109 -7.04 6.59 1.67
CA ILE A 109 -5.86 5.77 1.46
C ILE A 109 -5.31 5.33 2.83
N ASN A 110 -5.35 4.02 3.10
CA ASN A 110 -5.13 3.42 4.42
C ASN A 110 -3.64 3.23 4.78
N ILE A 111 -2.77 4.16 4.36
CA ILE A 111 -1.34 4.24 4.70
C ILE A 111 -0.94 5.69 5.01
N PRO A 112 0.18 5.93 5.71
CA PRO A 112 0.73 7.26 5.90
C PRO A 112 1.04 7.96 4.57
N ARG A 113 0.88 9.28 4.53
CA ARG A 113 1.14 10.12 3.35
C ARG A 113 2.58 10.00 2.83
N GLU A 114 3.55 9.71 3.71
CA GLU A 114 4.94 9.45 3.32
C GLU A 114 5.17 8.12 2.58
N ASP A 115 4.29 7.13 2.74
CA ASP A 115 4.43 5.80 2.11
C ASP A 115 3.89 5.76 0.66
N LEU A 116 3.14 6.79 0.22
CA LEU A 116 2.57 6.89 -1.13
C LEU A 116 3.63 6.72 -2.24
N ILE A 117 4.83 7.27 -2.04
CA ILE A 117 5.93 7.26 -3.02
C ILE A 117 6.69 5.93 -3.09
N LEU A 118 6.49 5.01 -2.14
CA LEU A 118 7.24 3.73 -2.09
C LEU A 118 6.79 2.71 -3.14
N ASN A 119 5.75 3.03 -3.91
CA ASN A 119 5.12 2.15 -4.87
C ASN A 119 5.08 2.84 -6.25
N PRO A 120 6.09 2.66 -7.11
CA PRO A 120 6.18 3.41 -8.37
C PRO A 120 5.03 3.09 -9.34
N GLU A 121 4.36 1.94 -9.22
CA GLU A 121 3.12 1.61 -9.91
C GLU A 121 1.94 2.50 -9.48
N ARG A 122 1.87 2.89 -8.19
CA ARG A 122 0.83 3.79 -7.67
C ARG A 122 1.07 5.21 -8.19
N GLU A 123 2.33 5.67 -8.20
CA GLU A 123 2.71 6.93 -8.84
C GLU A 123 2.40 6.92 -10.35
N HIS A 124 2.87 5.91 -11.08
CA HIS A 124 2.67 5.78 -12.53
C HIS A 124 1.18 5.75 -12.93
N VAL A 125 0.34 5.01 -12.20
CA VAL A 125 -1.08 4.89 -12.54
C VAL A 125 -1.89 6.10 -12.06
N ILE A 126 -1.64 6.64 -10.86
CA ILE A 126 -2.47 7.69 -10.23
C ILE A 126 -1.95 9.10 -10.54
N ILE A 127 -0.64 9.33 -10.43
CA ILE A 127 -0.02 10.64 -10.74
C ILE A 127 0.16 10.78 -12.25
N GLN A 128 0.89 9.86 -12.89
CA GLN A 128 1.38 10.07 -14.26
C GLN A 128 0.27 9.82 -15.31
N SER A 129 -0.46 8.71 -15.20
CA SER A 129 -1.64 8.42 -16.05
C SER A 129 -2.94 9.02 -15.52
N GLY A 130 -3.18 8.96 -14.20
CA GLY A 130 -4.38 9.49 -13.56
C GLY A 130 -4.45 11.03 -13.55
N GLN A 131 -3.29 11.70 -13.48
CA GLN A 131 -3.14 13.14 -13.25
C GLN A 131 -3.79 13.61 -11.94
N ILE A 132 -3.76 12.76 -10.90
CA ILE A 132 -4.29 13.04 -9.56
C ILE A 132 -3.09 13.17 -8.61
N PRO A 133 -2.68 14.41 -8.25
CA PRO A 133 -1.61 14.65 -7.29
C PRO A 133 -1.80 13.90 -5.96
N PHE A 134 -0.72 13.45 -5.34
CA PHE A 134 -0.76 12.84 -4.01
C PHE A 134 -1.31 13.82 -2.94
N ASN A 135 -1.15 15.13 -3.16
CA ASN A 135 -1.73 16.19 -2.34
C ASN A 135 -3.27 16.32 -2.45
N ASP A 136 -3.89 15.67 -3.44
CA ASP A 136 -5.36 15.61 -3.62
C ASP A 136 -5.94 14.27 -3.10
N LEU A 137 -5.11 13.37 -2.56
CA LEU A 137 -5.53 12.14 -1.89
C LEU A 137 -5.67 12.37 -0.38
N VAL A 138 -6.64 11.71 0.27
CA VAL A 138 -6.80 11.68 1.73
C VAL A 138 -6.09 10.44 2.30
N CYS A 139 -5.24 10.62 3.30
CA CYS A 139 -4.41 9.58 3.91
C CYS A 139 -4.80 9.30 5.37
N ILE A 140 -4.44 8.12 5.89
CA ILE A 140 -4.80 7.69 7.27
C ILE A 140 -4.23 8.60 8.36
N ASP A 141 -3.16 9.33 8.06
CA ASP A 141 -2.47 10.24 8.94
C ASP A 141 -2.83 11.72 8.73
N ASP A 142 -3.78 12.05 7.85
CA ASP A 142 -4.30 13.41 7.75
C ASP A 142 -5.08 13.79 9.02
N GLU A 143 -4.88 15.01 9.51
CA GLU A 143 -5.46 15.46 10.78
C GLU A 143 -7.00 15.38 10.86
N PRO A 144 -7.79 15.69 9.80
CA PRO A 144 -9.24 15.48 9.84
C PRO A 144 -9.62 14.01 10.08
N ILE A 145 -8.89 13.06 9.48
CA ILE A 145 -9.13 11.61 9.64
C ILE A 145 -8.75 11.17 11.05
N LYS A 146 -7.59 11.60 11.56
CA LYS A 146 -7.19 11.35 12.96
C LYS A 146 -8.25 11.81 13.96
N ARG A 147 -8.79 13.03 13.82
CA ARG A 147 -9.85 13.56 14.70
C ARG A 147 -11.18 12.81 14.53
N LEU A 148 -11.57 12.50 13.29
CA LEU A 148 -12.77 11.72 13.01
C LEU A 148 -12.68 10.32 13.65
N PHE A 149 -11.56 9.62 13.50
CA PHE A 149 -11.37 8.27 14.02
C PHE A 149 -11.35 8.24 15.56
N GLN A 150 -10.66 9.19 16.20
CA GLN A 150 -10.71 9.37 17.66
C GLN A 150 -12.11 9.72 18.20
N TRP A 151 -12.95 10.34 17.39
CA TRP A 151 -14.35 10.61 17.72
C TRP A 151 -15.23 9.37 17.52
N LEU A 152 -15.09 8.69 16.38
CA LEU A 152 -15.81 7.45 16.03
C LEU A 152 -15.54 6.34 17.05
N GLN A 153 -14.31 6.20 17.55
CA GLN A 153 -13.98 5.26 18.62
C GLN A 153 -14.89 5.47 19.85
N LYS A 154 -15.05 6.73 20.29
CA LYS A 154 -15.95 7.13 21.41
C LYS A 154 -17.44 7.10 21.05
N GLN A 155 -17.78 6.95 19.77
CA GLN A 155 -19.15 6.70 19.31
C GLN A 155 -19.46 5.20 19.24
N SER A 156 -18.46 4.34 18.98
CA SER A 156 -18.61 2.88 18.85
C SER A 156 -19.06 2.20 20.15
N GLU A 157 -18.77 2.82 21.30
CA GLU A 157 -19.18 2.40 22.64
C GLU A 157 -20.67 2.69 22.96
N ARG A 158 -21.43 3.24 22.01
CA ARG A 158 -22.83 3.65 22.19
C ARG A 158 -23.81 2.65 21.60
N GLU A 159 -24.95 2.48 22.27
CA GLU A 159 -26.09 1.68 21.79
C GLU A 159 -26.60 2.08 20.39
N VAL A 160 -26.52 3.38 20.06
CA VAL A 160 -26.85 3.90 18.73
C VAL A 160 -25.70 4.75 18.21
N VAL A 161 -25.09 4.32 17.10
CA VAL A 161 -24.02 5.05 16.42
C VAL A 161 -24.55 6.14 15.47
N PRO A 162 -23.83 7.27 15.28
CA PRO A 162 -24.25 8.32 14.36
C PRO A 162 -24.43 7.89 12.91
N ALA A 163 -25.67 7.93 12.41
CA ALA A 163 -26.02 7.67 11.01
C ALA A 163 -25.58 8.78 10.01
N SER A 164 -24.86 9.81 10.49
CA SER A 164 -24.23 10.85 9.65
C SER A 164 -22.83 10.45 9.16
N VAL A 165 -22.27 9.33 9.65
CA VAL A 165 -21.00 8.79 9.18
C VAL A 165 -21.17 7.32 8.78
N GLU A 166 -20.76 6.99 7.56
CA GLU A 166 -20.85 5.64 6.99
C GLU A 166 -19.45 5.22 6.51
N ILE A 167 -19.07 3.96 6.74
CA ILE A 167 -17.83 3.36 6.24
C ILE A 167 -18.16 2.37 5.12
N VAL A 168 -17.40 2.41 4.03
CA VAL A 168 -17.40 1.39 2.98
C VAL A 168 -16.03 0.75 2.90
N LEU A 169 -16.00 -0.59 2.94
CA LEU A 169 -14.79 -1.40 2.84
C LEU A 169 -14.62 -1.91 1.41
N VAL A 170 -13.42 -1.80 0.85
CA VAL A 170 -13.07 -2.39 -0.47
C VAL A 170 -11.74 -3.13 -0.39
N ASP A 171 -11.62 -4.28 -1.09
CA ASP A 171 -10.41 -5.14 -1.04
C ASP A 171 -9.98 -5.55 0.40
N HIS A 172 -10.93 -5.60 1.33
CA HIS A 172 -10.76 -6.27 2.61
C HIS A 172 -12.12 -6.65 3.23
N PRO A 173 -12.22 -7.81 3.91
CA PRO A 173 -13.48 -8.28 4.49
C PRO A 173 -13.85 -7.56 5.80
N ALA A 174 -12.91 -6.83 6.40
CA ALA A 174 -13.06 -6.15 7.69
C ALA A 174 -12.08 -4.97 7.85
N PRO A 175 -12.36 -4.01 8.77
CA PRO A 175 -11.34 -3.09 9.26
C PRO A 175 -10.18 -3.86 9.90
N ASN A 176 -8.96 -3.32 9.82
CA ASN A 176 -7.79 -3.94 10.46
C ASN A 176 -7.90 -3.92 11.99
N GLU A 177 -7.06 -4.71 12.66
CA GLU A 177 -7.09 -4.93 14.12
C GLU A 177 -6.91 -3.64 14.95
N ARG A 178 -6.37 -2.56 14.36
CA ARG A 178 -6.22 -1.22 14.98
C ARG A 178 -7.46 -0.32 14.79
N HIS A 179 -8.35 -0.67 13.86
CA HIS A 179 -9.53 0.10 13.46
C HIS A 179 -10.87 -0.65 13.66
N VAL A 180 -10.91 -1.69 14.50
CA VAL A 180 -12.13 -2.48 14.79
C VAL A 180 -13.31 -1.63 15.28
N PHE A 181 -13.06 -0.48 15.91
CA PHE A 181 -14.11 0.49 16.28
C PHE A 181 -14.90 1.06 15.09
N LEU A 182 -14.46 0.84 13.85
CA LEU A 182 -15.20 1.17 12.63
C LEU A 182 -16.29 0.13 12.27
N GLU A 183 -16.24 -1.10 12.81
CA GLU A 183 -17.19 -2.16 12.45
C GLU A 183 -18.68 -1.75 12.58
N PRO A 184 -19.12 -1.03 13.65
CA PRO A 184 -20.50 -0.55 13.76
C PRO A 184 -20.94 0.45 12.66
N PHE A 185 -19.99 1.08 11.96
CA PHE A 185 -20.22 2.10 10.94
C PHE A 185 -20.19 1.56 9.51
N VAL A 186 -19.83 0.28 9.31
CA VAL A 186 -19.77 -0.33 7.97
C VAL A 186 -21.17 -0.41 7.36
N ARG A 187 -21.35 0.21 6.20
CA ARG A 187 -22.59 0.22 5.41
C ARG A 187 -22.40 -0.27 3.97
N GLY A 188 -21.18 -0.46 3.50
CA GLY A 188 -20.88 -1.10 2.21
C GLY A 188 -19.65 -2.02 2.29
N LEU A 189 -19.63 -3.07 1.48
CA LEU A 189 -18.51 -4.01 1.36
C LEU A 189 -18.38 -4.49 -0.09
N LEU A 190 -17.22 -4.28 -0.72
CA LEU A 190 -16.89 -4.83 -2.04
C LEU A 190 -15.50 -5.48 -1.99
N ASP A 191 -15.46 -6.80 -1.74
CA ASP A 191 -14.23 -7.54 -1.45
C ASP A 191 -14.12 -8.85 -2.25
N HIS A 192 -12.87 -9.30 -2.44
CA HIS A 192 -12.53 -10.52 -3.16
C HIS A 192 -11.66 -11.52 -2.36
N HIS A 193 -11.50 -11.29 -1.04
CA HIS A 193 -10.90 -12.27 -0.15
C HIS A 193 -11.91 -13.37 0.22
N ALA A 194 -11.55 -14.24 1.17
CA ALA A 194 -12.45 -15.27 1.67
C ALA A 194 -13.61 -14.64 2.47
N GLU A 195 -14.81 -15.18 2.29
CA GLU A 195 -16.02 -14.75 3.00
C GLU A 195 -15.91 -15.05 4.51
N GLU A 196 -15.99 -14.01 5.34
CA GLU A 196 -15.98 -14.08 6.81
C GLU A 196 -17.39 -14.06 7.44
N GLY A 197 -18.44 -13.86 6.64
CA GLY A 197 -19.83 -13.73 7.11
C GLY A 197 -20.15 -12.39 7.79
N LYS A 198 -19.24 -11.41 7.72
CA LYS A 198 -19.40 -10.09 8.36
C LYS A 198 -20.34 -9.16 7.59
N PHE A 199 -20.84 -8.14 8.27
CA PHE A 199 -21.59 -7.00 7.70
C PHE A 199 -22.77 -7.40 6.78
N LEU A 200 -23.55 -8.42 7.16
CA LEU A 200 -24.65 -8.96 6.34
C LEU A 200 -25.72 -7.93 5.92
N GLY A 201 -25.83 -6.81 6.63
CA GLY A 201 -26.73 -5.69 6.31
C GLY A 201 -26.09 -4.53 5.52
N ALA A 202 -24.89 -4.69 4.97
CA ALA A 202 -24.26 -3.70 4.10
C ALA A 202 -24.92 -3.65 2.70
N ILE A 203 -24.98 -2.46 2.08
CA ILE A 203 -25.59 -2.22 0.77
C ILE A 203 -24.71 -1.22 -0.03
N PRO A 204 -24.00 -1.67 -1.09
CA PRO A 204 -23.88 -3.06 -1.54
C PRO A 204 -23.06 -3.93 -0.55
N ARG A 205 -23.28 -5.24 -0.61
CA ARG A 205 -22.42 -6.26 0.00
C ARG A 205 -22.04 -7.30 -1.04
N TRP A 206 -20.95 -7.08 -1.74
CA TRP A 206 -20.41 -7.99 -2.74
C TRP A 206 -19.12 -8.61 -2.21
N VAL A 207 -19.18 -9.91 -1.91
CA VAL A 207 -17.99 -10.72 -1.58
C VAL A 207 -17.90 -11.81 -2.64
N SER A 208 -16.97 -11.67 -3.57
CA SER A 208 -16.84 -12.58 -4.73
C SER A 208 -15.37 -12.73 -5.12
N PRO A 209 -14.85 -13.96 -5.35
CA PRO A 209 -13.42 -14.24 -5.54
C PRO A 209 -12.90 -13.86 -6.94
N VAL A 210 -13.18 -12.64 -7.38
CA VAL A 210 -12.69 -12.03 -8.62
C VAL A 210 -11.20 -11.73 -8.56
N GLY A 211 -10.54 -11.52 -9.70
CA GLY A 211 -9.11 -11.23 -9.77
C GLY A 211 -8.70 -9.91 -9.12
N SER A 212 -9.59 -8.90 -9.13
CA SER A 212 -9.35 -7.55 -8.59
C SER A 212 -10.63 -6.95 -7.99
N ALA A 213 -10.55 -6.28 -6.83
CA ALA A 213 -11.67 -5.56 -6.23
C ALA A 213 -12.18 -4.39 -7.11
N THR A 214 -11.31 -3.80 -7.93
CA THR A 214 -11.68 -2.81 -8.96
C THR A 214 -12.65 -3.39 -10.00
N THR A 215 -12.65 -4.70 -10.24
CA THR A 215 -13.70 -5.38 -11.02
C THR A 215 -15.08 -5.15 -10.37
N LEU A 216 -15.19 -5.33 -9.05
CA LEU A 216 -16.44 -5.12 -8.30
C LEU A 216 -16.87 -3.65 -8.32
N THR A 217 -15.96 -2.71 -8.04
CA THR A 217 -16.30 -1.27 -8.05
C THR A 217 -16.62 -0.75 -9.46
N THR A 218 -16.06 -1.36 -10.51
CA THR A 218 -16.43 -1.07 -11.91
C THR A 218 -17.85 -1.51 -12.22
N LEU A 219 -18.22 -2.74 -11.87
CA LEU A 219 -19.53 -3.32 -12.15
C LEU A 219 -20.64 -2.63 -11.33
N GLU A 220 -20.39 -2.33 -10.05
CA GLU A 220 -21.27 -1.49 -9.23
C GLU A 220 -21.37 -0.06 -9.78
N GLY A 221 -20.25 0.52 -10.25
CA GLY A 221 -20.24 1.83 -10.89
C GLY A 221 -21.07 1.90 -12.19
N PHE A 222 -21.09 0.81 -12.97
CA PHE A 222 -21.96 0.69 -14.14
C PHE A 222 -23.45 0.66 -13.73
N ALA A 223 -23.81 -0.11 -12.71
CA ALA A 223 -25.18 -0.22 -12.20
C ALA A 223 -25.68 1.08 -11.54
N LEU A 224 -24.88 1.71 -10.68
CA LEU A 224 -25.17 2.99 -10.02
C LEU A 224 -25.42 4.13 -11.01
N LEU A 225 -24.78 4.09 -12.18
CA LEU A 225 -24.91 5.11 -13.22
C LEU A 225 -25.93 4.74 -14.30
N GLY A 226 -26.86 3.82 -14.00
CA GLY A 226 -28.01 3.50 -14.86
C GLY A 226 -27.71 2.56 -16.03
N GLY A 227 -26.60 1.82 -15.98
CA GLY A 227 -26.35 0.71 -16.89
C GLY A 227 -27.38 -0.41 -16.69
N LYS A 228 -27.97 -0.91 -17.79
CA LYS A 228 -28.94 -2.01 -17.79
C LYS A 228 -28.40 -3.20 -18.57
N GLY A 229 -28.66 -4.42 -18.09
CA GLY A 229 -28.51 -5.63 -18.90
C GLY A 229 -27.29 -6.52 -18.66
N LEU A 230 -26.59 -6.38 -17.52
CA LEU A 230 -25.63 -7.34 -16.96
C LEU A 230 -25.76 -7.27 -15.42
N THR A 231 -25.58 -8.31 -14.60
CA THR A 231 -25.30 -9.76 -14.81
C THR A 231 -26.35 -10.63 -14.10
N SER A 232 -26.11 -11.94 -13.95
CA SER A 232 -26.83 -12.78 -12.97
C SER A 232 -26.46 -12.45 -11.51
N SER A 233 -25.20 -12.17 -11.22
CA SER A 233 -24.72 -11.80 -9.87
C SER A 233 -25.25 -10.44 -9.42
N LEU A 234 -25.29 -9.46 -10.32
CA LEU A 234 -25.88 -8.12 -10.11
C LEU A 234 -27.40 -8.17 -9.85
N ARG A 235 -28.10 -9.20 -10.35
CA ARG A 235 -29.52 -9.48 -10.06
C ARG A 235 -29.73 -10.20 -8.72
N ALA A 236 -28.74 -10.91 -8.20
CA ALA A 236 -28.89 -11.70 -6.96
C ALA A 236 -28.96 -10.84 -5.69
N THR A 237 -28.54 -9.57 -5.75
CA THR A 237 -28.54 -8.63 -4.61
C THR A 237 -29.65 -7.57 -4.67
N ARG A 238 -30.45 -7.55 -5.74
CA ARG A 238 -31.61 -6.64 -5.90
C ARG A 238 -32.92 -7.30 -5.47
N SER A 239 -33.81 -6.50 -4.90
CA SER A 239 -35.23 -6.79 -4.80
C SER A 239 -35.86 -6.86 -6.19
N LYS A 240 -36.78 -7.82 -6.41
CA LYS A 240 -37.54 -7.98 -7.67
C LYS A 240 -38.43 -6.78 -8.04
N GLU A 241 -38.53 -5.80 -7.15
CA GLU A 241 -39.35 -4.60 -7.31
C GLU A 241 -38.62 -3.51 -8.13
N ASP A 242 -37.30 -3.66 -8.36
CA ASP A 242 -36.48 -2.74 -9.18
C ASP A 242 -36.59 -3.00 -10.70
N ASP A 243 -37.14 -4.14 -11.13
CA ASP A 243 -37.05 -4.61 -12.54
C ASP A 243 -38.03 -3.91 -13.51
N ASP A 244 -39.06 -3.21 -13.01
CA ASP A 244 -40.21 -2.75 -13.82
C ASP A 244 -40.14 -1.28 -14.35
N GLU A 245 -39.16 -0.45 -13.96
CA GLU A 245 -39.08 0.94 -14.48
C GLU A 245 -38.37 1.05 -15.85
N GLU A 246 -39.16 1.28 -16.90
CA GLU A 246 -38.71 1.54 -18.27
C GLU A 246 -38.15 2.98 -18.46
N ILE A 247 -37.07 3.32 -17.76
CA ILE A 247 -36.31 4.57 -17.98
C ILE A 247 -35.81 4.63 -19.45
N PRO A 248 -36.14 5.68 -20.23
CA PRO A 248 -35.74 5.79 -21.63
C PRO A 248 -34.23 5.94 -21.84
N GLY A 249 -33.62 5.09 -22.66
CA GLY A 249 -32.20 5.17 -23.01
C GLY A 249 -31.73 4.02 -23.90
N ASP A 250 -30.43 4.03 -24.21
CA ASP A 250 -29.73 2.98 -25.00
C ASP A 250 -29.24 1.79 -24.15
N GLY A 251 -29.56 1.79 -22.85
CA GLY A 251 -29.11 0.79 -21.86
C GLY A 251 -27.71 1.01 -21.29
N GLN A 252 -26.90 1.93 -21.83
CA GLN A 252 -25.49 2.09 -21.43
C GLN A 252 -25.27 3.01 -20.21
N GLY A 253 -26.31 3.77 -19.84
CA GLY A 253 -26.28 4.68 -18.70
C GLY A 253 -25.31 5.87 -18.86
N ASN A 254 -24.92 6.47 -17.74
CA ASN A 254 -23.92 7.54 -17.69
C ASN A 254 -22.48 7.03 -17.54
N PHE A 255 -22.27 5.79 -17.07
CA PHE A 255 -20.93 5.18 -16.94
C PHE A 255 -20.11 5.31 -18.22
N PHE A 256 -20.68 4.93 -19.36
CA PHE A 256 -20.02 5.00 -20.66
C PHE A 256 -19.56 6.43 -21.00
N LYS A 257 -20.39 7.44 -20.75
CA LYS A 257 -20.09 8.86 -20.99
C LYS A 257 -18.97 9.36 -20.07
N VAL A 258 -18.98 8.94 -18.81
CA VAL A 258 -17.99 9.33 -17.78
C VAL A 258 -16.61 8.75 -18.07
N VAL A 259 -16.52 7.49 -18.49
CA VAL A 259 -15.24 6.84 -18.87
C VAL A 259 -14.74 7.33 -20.23
N GLN A 260 -15.62 7.46 -21.23
CA GLN A 260 -15.25 7.90 -22.58
C GLN A 260 -14.69 9.33 -22.62
N SER A 261 -15.18 10.21 -21.73
CA SER A 261 -14.68 11.59 -21.59
C SER A 261 -13.36 11.69 -20.80
N GLN A 262 -12.89 10.62 -20.15
CA GLN A 262 -11.75 10.65 -19.23
C GLN A 262 -10.71 9.54 -19.53
N PRO A 263 -9.75 9.80 -20.46
CA PRO A 263 -8.62 8.92 -20.75
C PRO A 263 -7.84 8.41 -19.53
N ASN A 264 -7.72 9.26 -18.52
CA ASN A 264 -7.03 8.95 -17.28
C ASN A 264 -7.79 7.88 -16.47
N LEU A 265 -9.10 8.06 -16.30
CA LEU A 265 -9.99 7.13 -15.59
C LEU A 265 -10.05 5.77 -16.29
N PHE A 266 -10.13 5.75 -17.62
CA PHE A 266 -10.06 4.54 -18.44
C PHE A 266 -8.78 3.72 -18.17
N ARG A 267 -7.60 4.36 -18.17
CA ARG A 267 -6.33 3.70 -17.83
C ARG A 267 -6.30 3.21 -16.38
N MET A 268 -6.78 4.05 -15.46
CA MET A 268 -6.75 3.80 -14.02
C MET A 268 -7.59 2.58 -13.63
N LEU A 269 -8.80 2.44 -14.20
CA LEU A 269 -9.68 1.29 -13.99
C LEU A 269 -9.09 -0.03 -14.53
N LEU A 270 -8.45 0.01 -15.70
CA LEU A 270 -7.84 -1.20 -16.28
C LEU A 270 -6.59 -1.67 -15.53
N ALA A 271 -5.84 -0.74 -14.91
CA ALA A 271 -4.51 -1.03 -14.35
C ALA A 271 -4.48 -2.15 -13.29
N PRO A 272 -5.27 -2.12 -12.20
CA PRO A 272 -5.28 -3.21 -11.22
C PRO A 272 -5.86 -4.50 -11.82
N ILE A 273 -6.93 -4.43 -12.64
CA ILE A 273 -7.54 -5.61 -13.26
C ILE A 273 -6.53 -6.36 -14.13
N VAL A 274 -5.74 -5.67 -14.96
CA VAL A 274 -4.68 -6.33 -15.75
C VAL A 274 -3.49 -6.74 -14.90
N LEU A 275 -3.12 -5.98 -13.86
CA LEU A 275 -1.98 -6.32 -13.01
C LEU A 275 -2.24 -7.58 -12.19
N ASP A 276 -3.39 -7.64 -11.51
CA ASP A 276 -3.70 -8.73 -10.61
C ASP A 276 -4.12 -10.00 -11.33
N THR A 277 -4.94 -9.95 -12.38
CA THR A 277 -5.18 -11.14 -13.23
C THR A 277 -3.92 -11.59 -14.00
N GLY A 278 -2.88 -10.75 -14.03
CA GLY A 278 -1.65 -10.96 -14.80
C GLY A 278 -1.93 -11.03 -16.30
N ASN A 279 -2.62 -10.00 -16.81
CA ASN A 279 -3.16 -9.90 -18.16
C ASN A 279 -4.07 -11.09 -18.52
N PHE A 280 -5.05 -11.36 -17.65
CA PHE A 280 -6.05 -12.42 -17.79
C PHE A 280 -5.45 -13.84 -17.94
N SER A 281 -4.24 -14.08 -17.42
CA SER A 281 -3.47 -15.30 -17.69
C SER A 281 -4.11 -16.57 -17.10
N PRO A 282 -4.49 -17.57 -17.92
CA PRO A 282 -5.07 -18.83 -17.42
C PRO A 282 -4.02 -19.68 -16.68
N VAL A 283 -2.73 -19.46 -16.91
CA VAL A 283 -1.63 -20.13 -16.18
C VAL A 283 -1.63 -19.70 -14.72
N LEU A 284 -1.79 -18.39 -14.47
CA LEU A 284 -1.95 -17.85 -13.12
C LEU A 284 -3.30 -18.27 -12.53
N GLY A 285 -4.37 -18.26 -13.34
CA GLY A 285 -5.69 -18.76 -12.94
C GLY A 285 -6.30 -17.98 -11.78
N LYS A 286 -6.13 -16.65 -11.80
CA LYS A 286 -6.83 -15.68 -10.94
C LYS A 286 -8.07 -15.06 -11.62
N THR A 287 -8.19 -15.22 -12.94
CA THR A 287 -9.21 -14.55 -13.75
C THR A 287 -10.59 -15.19 -13.58
N THR A 288 -11.60 -14.35 -13.39
CA THR A 288 -13.04 -14.72 -13.39
C THR A 288 -13.76 -14.20 -14.65
N GLU A 289 -15.02 -14.57 -14.83
CA GLU A 289 -15.85 -14.03 -15.91
C GLU A 289 -16.14 -12.54 -15.68
N GLU A 290 -16.34 -12.14 -14.42
CA GLU A 290 -16.51 -10.75 -13.99
C GLU A 290 -15.31 -9.86 -14.34
N ASP A 291 -14.05 -10.32 -14.16
CA ASP A 291 -12.87 -9.53 -14.55
C ASP A 291 -12.82 -9.29 -16.06
N ILE A 292 -13.18 -10.31 -16.84
CA ILE A 292 -13.26 -10.24 -18.31
C ILE A 292 -14.38 -9.29 -18.73
N GLU A 293 -15.49 -9.26 -17.98
CA GLU A 293 -16.63 -8.38 -18.21
C GLU A 293 -16.33 -6.91 -17.86
N ALA A 294 -15.80 -6.62 -16.68
CA ALA A 294 -15.39 -5.27 -16.30
C ALA A 294 -14.38 -4.70 -17.33
N ALA A 295 -13.39 -5.51 -17.74
CA ALA A 295 -12.44 -5.14 -18.78
C ALA A 295 -13.08 -4.94 -20.17
N LYS A 296 -14.18 -5.62 -20.50
CA LYS A 296 -14.98 -5.36 -21.72
C LYS A 296 -15.75 -4.05 -21.58
N LEU A 297 -16.48 -3.82 -20.48
CA LEU A 297 -17.26 -2.61 -20.24
C LEU A 297 -16.38 -1.36 -20.28
N ILE A 298 -15.22 -1.37 -19.61
CA ILE A 298 -14.24 -0.27 -19.68
C ILE A 298 -13.71 -0.08 -21.11
N TRP A 299 -13.46 -1.18 -21.84
CA TRP A 299 -13.01 -1.11 -23.24
C TRP A 299 -14.08 -0.58 -24.21
N GLU A 300 -15.35 -0.94 -24.02
CA GLU A 300 -16.45 -0.46 -24.86
C GLU A 300 -16.73 1.03 -24.57
N ALA A 301 -16.63 1.42 -23.30
CA ALA A 301 -16.65 2.81 -22.85
C ALA A 301 -15.36 3.63 -23.13
N ARG A 302 -14.40 3.10 -23.90
CA ARG A 302 -13.10 3.77 -24.12
C ARG A 302 -13.25 5.15 -24.81
N PRO A 303 -12.36 6.12 -24.50
CA PRO A 303 -12.19 7.32 -25.30
C PRO A 303 -11.78 7.01 -26.75
N GLN A 304 -11.89 8.01 -27.63
CA GLN A 304 -11.27 7.95 -28.95
C GLN A 304 -9.78 7.60 -28.83
N LEU A 305 -9.30 6.63 -29.62
CA LEU A 305 -7.92 6.11 -29.49
C LEU A 305 -6.85 7.21 -29.61
N ALA A 306 -7.07 8.23 -30.45
CA ALA A 306 -6.20 9.40 -30.57
C ALA A 306 -6.05 10.26 -29.29
N LEU A 307 -6.89 10.06 -28.27
CA LEU A 307 -6.78 10.65 -26.94
C LEU A 307 -6.02 9.75 -25.95
N LEU A 308 -5.91 8.45 -26.25
CA LEU A 308 -5.09 7.49 -25.49
C LEU A 308 -3.61 7.51 -25.92
N ALA A 309 -3.35 7.96 -27.16
CA ALA A 309 -2.02 8.09 -27.75
C ALA A 309 -1.13 9.14 -27.05
N PRO A 310 0.21 9.02 -27.16
CA PRO A 310 1.15 10.06 -26.77
C PRO A 310 0.85 11.39 -27.51
N ARG A 311 0.37 12.40 -26.79
CA ARG A 311 0.43 13.79 -27.26
C ARG A 311 1.87 14.27 -27.05
N ASN A 312 2.55 14.63 -28.16
CA ASN A 312 3.93 15.12 -28.28
C ASN A 312 4.70 15.32 -26.96
N ALA A 313 5.75 14.52 -26.75
CA ALA A 313 6.59 14.48 -25.54
C ALA A 313 7.49 15.72 -25.32
N LEU A 314 6.90 16.91 -25.39
CA LEU A 314 7.52 18.22 -25.28
C LEU A 314 6.66 19.15 -24.43
N THR A 315 6.66 18.95 -23.10
CA THR A 315 6.45 20.00 -22.05
C THR A 315 6.36 19.44 -20.63
N ALA A 316 6.11 18.14 -20.44
CA ALA A 316 6.01 17.52 -19.11
C ALA A 316 7.00 16.35 -18.96
N GLU A 317 8.02 16.53 -18.13
CA GLU A 317 8.78 15.41 -17.56
C GLU A 317 7.83 14.57 -16.69
N GLY A 318 7.93 13.24 -16.77
CA GLY A 318 7.05 12.31 -16.04
C GLY A 318 5.77 11.85 -16.75
N ALA A 319 5.46 12.38 -17.94
CA ALA A 319 4.33 11.90 -18.74
C ALA A 319 4.63 10.53 -19.42
N PHE A 320 4.46 9.43 -18.68
CA PHE A 320 4.51 8.08 -19.25
C PHE A 320 3.43 7.91 -20.34
N ALA A 321 3.90 7.67 -21.56
CA ALA A 321 3.10 7.77 -22.76
C ALA A 321 3.10 6.43 -23.51
N LEU A 322 2.27 5.50 -23.03
CA LEU A 322 2.04 4.20 -23.67
C LEU A 322 1.74 4.40 -25.16
N ALA A 323 2.64 3.94 -26.03
CA ALA A 323 2.45 3.97 -27.46
C ALA A 323 1.30 3.03 -27.84
N LEU A 324 0.38 3.48 -28.72
CA LEU A 324 -0.68 2.61 -29.21
C LEU A 324 -0.08 1.47 -30.06
N PRO A 325 -0.49 0.21 -29.83
CA PRO A 325 -0.14 -0.90 -30.72
C PRO A 325 -0.57 -0.64 -32.17
N GLU A 326 0.17 -1.19 -33.14
CA GLU A 326 -0.11 -0.97 -34.56
C GLU A 326 -1.51 -1.44 -34.98
N SER A 327 -2.03 -2.49 -34.33
CA SER A 327 -3.38 -3.02 -34.49
C SER A 327 -4.49 -1.99 -34.17
N CYS A 328 -4.20 -0.99 -33.33
CA CYS A 328 -5.12 0.09 -33.00
C CYS A 328 -5.23 1.19 -34.08
N ASN A 329 -4.44 1.12 -35.16
CA ASN A 329 -4.55 2.05 -36.30
C ASN A 329 -5.64 1.65 -37.31
N GLN A 330 -6.32 0.52 -37.11
CA GLN A 330 -7.32 0.01 -38.05
C GLN A 330 -8.68 0.73 -37.88
N LYS A 331 -9.25 1.21 -38.99
CA LYS A 331 -10.43 2.10 -39.01
C LYS A 331 -11.76 1.47 -38.58
N ALA A 332 -11.80 0.17 -38.29
CA ALA A 332 -12.99 -0.55 -37.85
C ALA A 332 -12.65 -1.43 -36.65
N VAL A 333 -13.30 -1.19 -35.52
CA VAL A 333 -13.08 -1.90 -34.25
C VAL A 333 -14.42 -2.50 -33.81
N ALA A 334 -14.75 -3.65 -34.40
CA ALA A 334 -15.84 -4.51 -33.91
C ALA A 334 -15.44 -5.17 -32.57
N SER A 335 -16.38 -5.90 -31.96
CA SER A 335 -16.17 -6.61 -30.70
C SER A 335 -14.95 -7.54 -30.74
N ASP A 336 -14.18 -7.50 -29.65
CA ASP A 336 -12.90 -8.20 -29.44
C ASP A 336 -11.83 -8.06 -30.55
N SER A 337 -11.69 -6.85 -31.11
CA SER A 337 -10.58 -6.48 -31.99
C SER A 337 -9.18 -6.75 -31.37
N PRO A 338 -8.17 -7.18 -32.15
CA PRO A 338 -6.78 -7.34 -31.69
C PRO A 338 -6.20 -6.13 -30.95
N CYS A 339 -6.62 -4.91 -31.30
CA CYS A 339 -6.26 -3.68 -30.58
C CYS A 339 -6.55 -3.77 -29.07
N ARG A 340 -7.62 -4.45 -28.64
CA ARG A 340 -7.94 -4.66 -27.22
C ARG A 340 -6.88 -5.52 -26.54
N ALA A 341 -6.59 -6.69 -27.11
CA ALA A 341 -5.63 -7.64 -26.55
C ALA A 341 -4.22 -7.05 -26.52
N ASP A 342 -3.80 -6.37 -27.59
CA ASP A 342 -2.49 -5.73 -27.66
C ASP A 342 -2.38 -4.55 -26.69
N TYR A 343 -3.43 -3.73 -26.55
CA TYR A 343 -3.43 -2.58 -25.63
C TYR A 343 -3.38 -3.03 -24.17
N LEU A 344 -4.20 -4.00 -23.78
CA LEU A 344 -4.18 -4.57 -22.42
C LEU A 344 -2.82 -5.21 -22.11
N THR A 345 -2.24 -5.91 -23.08
CA THR A 345 -0.88 -6.50 -22.97
C THR A 345 0.21 -5.45 -22.86
N ALA A 346 0.10 -4.33 -23.58
CA ALA A 346 1.05 -3.23 -23.50
C ALA A 346 0.93 -2.47 -22.16
N TRP A 347 -0.30 -2.17 -21.72
CA TRP A 347 -0.57 -1.50 -20.45
C TRP A 347 -0.15 -2.34 -19.24
N PHE A 348 -0.43 -3.65 -19.26
CA PHE A 348 0.07 -4.59 -18.25
C PHE A 348 1.60 -4.55 -18.12
N LYS A 349 2.33 -4.51 -19.24
CA LYS A 349 3.80 -4.46 -19.23
C LYS A 349 4.32 -3.14 -18.66
N ASP A 350 3.70 -2.01 -18.99
CA ASP A 350 4.06 -0.67 -18.49
C ASP A 350 3.87 -0.59 -16.96
N VAL A 351 2.69 -1.00 -16.47
CA VAL A 351 2.36 -1.02 -15.03
C VAL A 351 3.22 -2.04 -14.27
N LEU A 352 3.46 -3.23 -14.81
CA LEU A 352 4.35 -4.24 -14.20
C LEU A 352 5.80 -3.76 -14.14
N GLN A 353 6.29 -3.09 -15.19
CA GLN A 353 7.62 -2.48 -15.19
C GLN A 353 7.76 -1.42 -14.10
N ALA A 354 6.73 -0.58 -13.90
CA ALA A 354 6.68 0.35 -12.77
C ALA A 354 6.67 -0.39 -11.42
N GLN A 355 5.87 -1.47 -11.27
CA GLN A 355 5.80 -2.28 -10.06
C GLN A 355 7.16 -2.87 -9.62
N GLN A 356 8.02 -3.17 -10.60
CA GLN A 356 9.36 -3.73 -10.42
C GLN A 356 10.47 -2.66 -10.28
N ALA A 357 10.17 -1.37 -10.48
CA ALA A 357 11.15 -0.28 -10.54
C ALA A 357 11.71 0.17 -9.17
N ILE A 358 11.61 -0.68 -8.14
CA ILE A 358 11.93 -0.39 -6.73
C ILE A 358 13.44 -0.22 -6.42
N GLY A 359 14.31 -0.28 -7.42
CA GLY A 359 15.78 -0.27 -7.25
C GLY A 359 16.39 1.05 -6.76
N HIS A 360 15.59 2.12 -6.64
CA HIS A 360 16.00 3.38 -6.04
C HIS A 360 15.67 3.47 -4.54
N LEU A 361 14.83 2.57 -4.02
CA LEU A 361 14.42 2.51 -2.62
C LEU A 361 15.44 1.75 -1.77
N LYS A 362 15.69 2.20 -0.55
CA LYS A 362 16.49 1.49 0.47
C LYS A 362 15.82 0.18 0.87
N ALA A 363 16.55 -0.79 1.41
CA ALA A 363 15.97 -2.08 1.84
C ALA A 363 14.78 -1.93 2.82
N ALA A 364 14.87 -1.02 3.80
CA ALA A 364 13.74 -0.73 4.72
C ALA A 364 12.52 -0.08 4.02
N GLU A 365 12.73 0.72 2.99
CA GLU A 365 11.66 1.31 2.16
C GLU A 365 10.99 0.23 1.30
N GLN A 366 11.77 -0.71 0.76
CA GLN A 366 11.23 -1.88 0.05
C GLN A 366 10.43 -2.80 0.99
N LEU A 367 10.84 -2.97 2.25
CA LEU A 367 10.06 -3.71 3.27
C LEU A 367 8.72 -3.05 3.61
N ARG A 368 8.66 -1.71 3.66
CA ARG A 368 7.43 -0.93 3.88
C ARG A 368 6.45 -1.01 2.69
N LYS A 369 6.96 -1.13 1.45
CA LYS A 369 6.20 -0.99 0.19
C LYS A 369 4.84 -1.70 0.19
N ASP A 370 4.85 -3.00 0.48
CA ASP A 370 3.66 -3.86 0.53
C ASP A 370 3.70 -4.73 1.80
N TYR A 371 3.34 -4.12 2.93
CA TYR A 371 3.47 -4.69 4.27
C TYR A 371 2.11 -4.88 4.95
N LYS A 372 1.95 -5.98 5.70
CA LYS A 372 0.85 -6.22 6.63
C LYS A 372 1.38 -6.70 7.98
N GLN A 373 0.70 -6.34 9.06
CA GLN A 373 1.07 -6.67 10.45
C GLN A 373 -0.19 -7.02 11.23
N SER A 374 -0.17 -8.12 11.98
CA SER A 374 -1.34 -8.64 12.69
C SER A 374 -0.96 -9.55 13.86
N ASP A 375 -1.82 -9.62 14.88
CA ASP A 375 -1.74 -10.65 15.92
C ASP A 375 -1.99 -12.04 15.32
N MET A 376 -1.11 -12.99 15.61
CA MET A 376 -1.31 -14.41 15.29
C MET A 376 -1.22 -15.29 16.54
N SER A 377 -2.19 -15.13 17.44
CA SER A 377 -2.30 -15.78 18.77
C SER A 377 -1.31 -15.19 19.78
N GLY A 378 -1.26 -13.85 19.88
CA GLY A 378 -0.37 -13.10 20.78
C GLY A 378 1.07 -12.99 20.29
N LEU A 379 1.34 -13.34 19.04
CA LEU A 379 2.59 -13.01 18.34
C LEU A 379 2.34 -11.86 17.37
N GLU A 380 3.19 -10.82 17.40
CA GLU A 380 3.13 -9.74 16.42
C GLU A 380 3.86 -10.20 15.14
N VAL A 381 3.10 -10.55 14.10
CA VAL A 381 3.64 -11.10 12.84
C VAL A 381 3.57 -10.06 11.73
N GLY A 382 4.73 -9.72 11.16
CA GLY A 382 4.87 -8.80 10.03
C GLY A 382 5.19 -9.55 8.74
N VAL A 383 4.48 -9.22 7.64
CA VAL A 383 4.64 -9.86 6.33
C VAL A 383 4.81 -8.83 5.22
N SER A 384 6.03 -8.75 4.65
CA SER A 384 6.34 -7.94 3.46
C SER A 384 6.25 -8.77 2.17
N SER A 385 5.76 -8.16 1.08
CA SER A 385 5.89 -8.70 -0.28
C SER A 385 6.89 -7.88 -1.10
N ILE A 386 7.83 -8.54 -1.77
CA ILE A 386 8.89 -7.88 -2.57
C ILE A 386 8.83 -8.39 -4.02
N THR A 387 8.88 -7.50 -5.01
CA THR A 387 8.80 -7.85 -6.45
C THR A 387 10.11 -8.38 -7.05
N TRP A 388 11.12 -8.66 -6.21
CA TRP A 388 12.47 -9.10 -6.58
C TRP A 388 12.86 -10.36 -5.78
N LEU A 389 13.72 -11.21 -6.36
CA LEU A 389 14.33 -12.34 -5.64
C LEU A 389 15.40 -11.87 -4.65
N PHE A 390 15.64 -12.65 -3.60
CA PHE A 390 16.55 -12.26 -2.51
C PHE A 390 17.98 -11.99 -3.00
N GLN A 391 18.48 -12.77 -3.97
CA GLN A 391 19.82 -12.56 -4.54
C GLN A 391 19.94 -11.17 -5.18
N LYS A 392 19.05 -10.83 -6.14
CA LYS A 392 18.99 -9.52 -6.81
C LYS A 392 18.90 -8.36 -5.81
N TRP A 393 18.15 -8.56 -4.73
CA TRP A 393 17.96 -7.55 -3.68
C TRP A 393 19.23 -7.38 -2.82
N SER A 394 19.88 -8.48 -2.42
CA SER A 394 21.12 -8.45 -1.67
C SER A 394 22.34 -7.98 -2.48
N ASP A 395 22.33 -8.21 -3.79
CA ASP A 395 23.39 -7.76 -4.71
C ASP A 395 23.38 -6.23 -4.85
N LEU A 396 22.18 -5.60 -4.85
CA LEU A 396 22.03 -4.14 -4.92
C LEU A 396 22.48 -3.46 -3.63
N HIS A 397 21.91 -3.87 -2.48
CA HIS A 397 22.18 -3.19 -1.20
C HIS A 397 23.51 -3.60 -0.57
N ARG A 398 24.10 -4.71 -1.04
CA ARG A 398 25.20 -5.47 -0.42
C ARG A 398 24.72 -6.24 0.81
N MET A 399 25.22 -7.46 0.98
CA MET A 399 24.71 -8.42 1.97
C MET A 399 24.71 -7.93 3.43
N PRO A 400 25.76 -7.25 3.96
CA PRO A 400 25.75 -6.75 5.34
C PRO A 400 24.69 -5.68 5.58
N GLU A 401 24.59 -4.71 4.68
CA GLU A 401 23.64 -3.60 4.75
C GLU A 401 22.19 -4.06 4.51
N PHE A 402 21.99 -5.03 3.61
CA PHE A 402 20.70 -5.71 3.41
C PHE A 402 20.25 -6.43 4.68
N GLU A 403 21.12 -7.23 5.29
CA GLU A 403 20.78 -8.01 6.50
C GLU A 403 20.54 -7.11 7.72
N ALA A 404 21.34 -6.05 7.90
CA ALA A 404 21.09 -5.04 8.92
C ALA A 404 19.68 -4.43 8.76
N ALA A 405 19.28 -4.07 7.54
CA ALA A 405 17.94 -3.53 7.29
C ALA A 405 16.79 -4.52 7.55
N LEU A 406 17.02 -5.84 7.46
CA LEU A 406 16.02 -6.83 7.90
C LEU A 406 15.89 -6.88 9.43
N GLY A 407 17.04 -6.87 10.13
CA GLY A 407 17.10 -6.87 11.59
C GLY A 407 16.54 -5.59 12.22
N ASP A 408 16.94 -4.43 11.71
CA ASP A 408 16.46 -3.11 12.15
C ASP A 408 14.94 -3.02 11.94
N TYR A 409 14.41 -3.45 10.79
CA TYR A 409 12.97 -3.42 10.51
C TYR A 409 12.15 -4.35 11.41
N TYR A 410 12.69 -5.53 11.76
CA TYR A 410 12.08 -6.43 12.75
C TYR A 410 11.93 -5.74 14.12
N GLN A 411 12.98 -5.03 14.56
CA GLN A 411 13.00 -4.31 15.84
C GLN A 411 12.09 -3.07 15.83
N ASP A 412 12.20 -2.23 14.79
CA ASP A 412 11.40 -1.00 14.63
C ASP A 412 9.88 -1.27 14.54
N LYS A 413 9.49 -2.44 14.03
CA LYS A 413 8.09 -2.89 13.97
C LYS A 413 7.62 -3.64 15.20
N GLY A 414 8.52 -3.97 16.14
CA GLY A 414 8.21 -4.71 17.37
C GLY A 414 7.72 -6.13 17.12
N LEU A 415 8.32 -6.85 16.15
CA LEU A 415 7.82 -8.15 15.71
C LEU A 415 8.36 -9.30 16.57
N ASP A 416 7.56 -10.36 16.65
CA ASP A 416 8.00 -11.71 17.05
C ASP A 416 8.40 -12.56 15.85
N LEU A 417 7.85 -12.27 14.66
CA LEU A 417 8.16 -12.96 13.42
C LEU A 417 8.05 -12.02 12.21
N LEU A 418 9.17 -11.85 11.50
CA LEU A 418 9.19 -11.25 10.17
C LEU A 418 9.13 -12.37 9.12
N VAL A 419 8.19 -12.26 8.19
CA VAL A 419 8.11 -13.08 6.98
C VAL A 419 8.27 -12.18 5.76
N ILE A 420 9.09 -12.59 4.80
CA ILE A 420 9.22 -11.91 3.51
C ILE A 420 8.85 -12.90 2.42
N THR A 421 7.90 -12.51 1.56
CA THR A 421 7.50 -13.27 0.37
C THR A 421 7.98 -12.54 -0.88
N THR A 422 8.50 -13.27 -1.88
CA THR A 422 8.91 -12.67 -3.16
C THR A 422 7.99 -13.06 -4.31
N LEU A 423 8.00 -12.22 -5.35
CA LEU A 423 7.47 -12.53 -6.67
C LEU A 423 8.37 -11.89 -7.71
N ASN A 424 9.13 -12.70 -8.44
CA ASN A 424 9.79 -12.22 -9.66
C ASN A 424 9.03 -12.69 -10.89
N ILE A 425 8.67 -11.74 -11.75
CA ILE A 425 8.16 -11.96 -13.10
C ILE A 425 9.22 -11.39 -14.04
N ASP A 426 10.22 -12.21 -14.37
CA ASP A 426 11.10 -11.91 -15.50
C ASP A 426 10.29 -11.89 -16.81
N GLN A 427 10.91 -11.44 -17.90
CA GLN A 427 10.24 -11.04 -19.14
C GLN A 427 9.47 -12.15 -19.91
N SER A 428 9.40 -13.37 -19.36
CA SER A 428 8.50 -14.45 -19.79
C SER A 428 7.71 -15.00 -18.60
N PRO A 429 6.39 -15.24 -18.72
CA PRO A 429 5.59 -15.87 -17.66
C PRO A 429 5.98 -17.33 -17.36
N THR A 430 6.92 -17.93 -18.12
CA THR A 430 7.52 -19.24 -17.83
C THR A 430 8.53 -19.22 -16.68
N ASP A 431 9.15 -18.06 -16.39
CA ASP A 431 10.28 -17.95 -15.46
C ASP A 431 9.89 -17.37 -14.09
N LEU A 432 8.59 -17.41 -13.79
CA LEU A 432 8.00 -16.88 -12.56
C LEU A 432 8.53 -17.63 -11.34
N LYS A 433 9.14 -16.89 -10.41
CA LYS A 433 9.81 -17.43 -9.22
C LYS A 433 9.28 -16.79 -7.95
N ARG A 434 9.14 -17.61 -6.91
CA ARG A 434 8.81 -17.19 -5.55
C ARG A 434 9.82 -17.77 -4.57
N GLU A 435 10.17 -16.97 -3.59
CA GLU A 435 10.94 -17.35 -2.41
C GLU A 435 10.20 -16.87 -1.16
N LEU A 436 10.47 -17.52 -0.03
CA LEU A 436 9.90 -17.18 1.27
C LEU A 436 11.02 -17.23 2.31
N LEU A 437 11.16 -16.15 3.09
CA LEU A 437 12.10 -16.03 4.20
C LEU A 437 11.33 -15.84 5.50
N LEU A 438 11.73 -16.56 6.56
CA LEU A 438 11.32 -16.31 7.94
C LEU A 438 12.53 -15.79 8.74
N TYR A 439 12.29 -14.83 9.63
CA TYR A 439 13.26 -14.35 10.60
C TYR A 439 12.59 -14.13 11.96
N SER A 440 13.14 -14.80 12.97
CA SER A 440 12.81 -14.59 14.37
C SER A 440 13.97 -15.07 15.25
N PRO A 441 14.83 -14.16 15.75
CA PRO A 441 15.93 -14.54 16.64
C PRO A 441 15.44 -14.92 18.04
N ASP A 442 14.29 -14.38 18.47
CA ASP A 442 13.81 -14.43 19.85
C ASP A 442 12.36 -14.95 20.02
N PHE A 443 11.83 -15.67 19.01
CA PHE A 443 10.47 -16.24 18.90
C PHE A 443 9.76 -16.58 20.24
N GLN A 444 8.98 -15.66 20.79
CA GLN A 444 8.40 -15.78 22.14
C GLN A 444 6.88 -15.94 22.11
N THR A 445 6.39 -17.17 22.25
CA THR A 445 4.95 -17.40 22.43
C THR A 445 4.45 -16.84 23.77
N PRO A 446 3.23 -16.27 23.87
CA PRO A 446 2.71 -15.57 25.07
C PRO A 446 2.72 -16.35 26.39
N THR A 447 2.89 -17.68 26.33
CA THR A 447 2.84 -18.62 27.46
C THR A 447 4.09 -18.54 28.37
N GLY A 448 4.43 -17.34 28.83
CA GLY A 448 5.46 -17.10 29.84
C GLY A 448 6.91 -17.33 29.39
N THR A 449 7.82 -17.35 30.35
CA THR A 449 9.28 -17.38 30.12
C THR A 449 9.78 -18.77 29.69
N VAL A 450 9.45 -19.18 28.46
CA VAL A 450 9.89 -20.44 27.87
C VAL A 450 11.39 -20.44 27.51
N SER A 451 12.02 -21.62 27.63
CA SER A 451 13.46 -21.79 27.36
C SER A 451 13.81 -21.54 25.89
N ALA A 452 15.03 -21.10 25.60
CA ALA A 452 15.49 -20.89 24.22
C ALA A 452 15.38 -22.15 23.34
N ALA A 453 15.54 -23.34 23.92
CA ALA A 453 15.33 -24.61 23.22
C ALA A 453 13.85 -24.83 22.86
N THR A 454 12.92 -24.41 23.72
CA THR A 454 11.47 -24.44 23.45
C THR A 454 11.12 -23.50 22.29
N ARG A 455 11.63 -22.25 22.32
CA ARG A 455 11.43 -21.25 21.26
C ARG A 455 11.90 -21.77 19.90
N HIS A 456 13.11 -22.34 19.86
CA HIS A 456 13.66 -22.96 18.67
C HIS A 456 12.81 -24.14 18.17
N ALA A 457 12.35 -25.02 19.07
CA ALA A 457 11.51 -26.16 18.70
C ALA A 457 10.15 -25.71 18.10
N GLN A 458 9.53 -24.66 18.64
CA GLN A 458 8.29 -24.10 18.10
C GLN A 458 8.49 -23.49 16.71
N LEU A 459 9.58 -22.74 16.49
CA LEU A 459 9.94 -22.19 15.18
C LEU A 459 10.25 -23.30 14.15
N MET A 460 10.90 -24.39 14.55
CA MET A 460 11.17 -25.53 13.67
C MET A 460 9.89 -26.34 13.34
N GLU A 461 8.92 -26.45 14.26
CA GLU A 461 7.61 -27.06 13.97
C GLU A 461 6.78 -26.17 13.02
N LEU A 462 6.84 -24.84 13.16
CA LEU A 462 6.25 -23.89 12.20
C LEU A 462 6.84 -24.11 10.80
N VAL A 463 8.18 -24.12 10.68
CA VAL A 463 8.88 -24.39 9.42
C VAL A 463 8.45 -25.72 8.82
N LYS A 464 8.49 -26.80 9.59
CA LYS A 464 8.11 -28.16 9.16
C LYS A 464 6.67 -28.21 8.63
N ARG A 465 5.73 -27.51 9.28
CA ARG A 465 4.33 -27.43 8.85
C ARG A 465 4.16 -26.61 7.57
N LEU A 466 4.86 -25.48 7.45
CA LEU A 466 4.86 -24.69 6.22
C LEU A 466 5.49 -25.45 5.03
N GLN A 467 6.50 -26.31 5.27
CA GLN A 467 7.05 -27.21 4.25
C GLN A 467 6.09 -28.33 3.85
N ALA A 468 5.34 -28.90 4.81
CA ALA A 468 4.31 -29.92 4.56
C ALA A 468 3.02 -29.36 3.91
N SER A 469 2.85 -28.03 3.89
CA SER A 469 1.69 -27.35 3.34
C SER A 469 1.60 -27.37 1.80
N ASN A 470 0.51 -26.80 1.26
CA ASN A 470 0.34 -26.57 -0.16
C ASN A 470 1.36 -25.56 -0.76
N LEU A 471 2.21 -24.89 0.03
CA LEU A 471 3.22 -23.94 -0.45
C LEU A 471 4.39 -24.63 -1.20
N LYS A 472 4.66 -25.91 -0.92
CA LYS A 472 5.77 -26.69 -1.50
C LYS A 472 7.14 -26.01 -1.28
N LEU A 473 7.47 -25.71 -0.02
CA LEU A 473 8.70 -24.99 0.33
C LEU A 473 9.93 -25.92 0.35
N MET A 474 10.88 -25.64 -0.55
CA MET A 474 12.19 -26.30 -0.64
C MET A 474 13.28 -25.37 -0.09
N PRO A 475 14.21 -25.81 0.77
CA PRO A 475 15.29 -24.95 1.27
C PRO A 475 16.08 -24.31 0.11
N SER A 476 16.33 -23.00 0.19
CA SER A 476 17.00 -22.28 -0.90
C SER A 476 18.49 -22.62 -0.97
N SER A 477 19.02 -22.76 -2.18
CA SER A 477 20.45 -23.06 -2.43
C SER A 477 21.29 -21.82 -2.79
N SER A 478 20.69 -20.62 -2.78
CA SER A 478 21.38 -19.37 -3.14
C SER A 478 22.50 -19.00 -2.16
N GLU A 479 23.45 -18.19 -2.63
CA GLU A 479 24.54 -17.67 -1.79
C GLU A 479 23.99 -16.82 -0.63
N ALA A 480 22.93 -16.05 -0.88
CA ALA A 480 22.18 -15.33 0.14
C ALA A 480 21.74 -16.24 1.30
N ASN A 481 21.18 -17.43 1.03
CA ASN A 481 20.79 -18.35 2.11
C ASN A 481 21.99 -18.83 2.94
N GLN A 482 23.14 -19.11 2.30
CA GLN A 482 24.34 -19.63 2.98
C GLN A 482 24.96 -18.63 3.96
N ILE A 483 24.73 -17.33 3.75
CA ILE A 483 25.14 -16.25 4.65
C ILE A 483 24.08 -16.00 5.73
N LEU A 484 22.81 -15.84 5.32
CA LEU A 484 21.70 -15.49 6.21
C LEU A 484 21.35 -16.63 7.20
N ALA A 485 21.45 -17.91 6.79
CA ALA A 485 21.21 -19.05 7.68
C ALA A 485 22.14 -19.09 8.91
N ARG A 486 23.34 -18.49 8.81
CA ARG A 486 24.28 -18.36 9.95
C ARG A 486 23.83 -17.34 10.99
N LYS A 487 22.85 -16.49 10.65
CA LYS A 487 22.27 -15.44 11.50
C LYS A 487 20.81 -15.75 11.92
N GLY A 488 20.31 -16.96 11.66
CA GLY A 488 18.99 -17.41 12.12
C GLY A 488 17.83 -17.15 11.14
N TYR A 489 18.10 -16.61 9.95
CA TYR A 489 17.12 -16.51 8.87
C TYR A 489 16.90 -17.88 8.22
N ILE A 490 15.68 -18.16 7.76
CA ILE A 490 15.31 -19.45 7.16
C ILE A 490 14.64 -19.21 5.81
N MET A 491 15.31 -19.57 4.71
CA MET A 491 14.90 -19.18 3.36
C MET A 491 14.60 -20.37 2.44
N PHE A 492 13.51 -20.26 1.69
CA PHE A 492 12.95 -21.30 0.82
C PHE A 492 12.71 -20.78 -0.60
N SER A 493 12.87 -21.66 -1.58
CA SER A 493 12.18 -21.56 -2.86
C SER A 493 10.77 -22.14 -2.72
N GLN A 494 9.76 -21.46 -3.25
CA GLN A 494 8.36 -21.82 -3.08
C GLN A 494 7.78 -22.42 -4.36
N GLY A 495 7.57 -23.74 -4.38
CA GLY A 495 7.10 -24.48 -5.56
C GLY A 495 5.62 -24.22 -5.92
N ASN A 496 4.79 -23.73 -5.00
CA ASN A 496 3.45 -23.24 -5.35
C ASN A 496 3.48 -21.75 -5.71
N LEU A 497 3.71 -21.50 -6.99
CA LEU A 497 3.82 -20.15 -7.57
C LEU A 497 2.51 -19.33 -7.49
N LYS A 498 1.35 -19.96 -7.25
CA LYS A 498 0.06 -19.26 -7.12
C LYS A 498 -0.15 -18.66 -5.72
N ALA A 499 0.52 -19.19 -4.69
CA ALA A 499 0.39 -18.69 -3.33
C ALA A 499 1.14 -17.36 -3.14
N SER A 500 0.41 -16.25 -3.13
CA SER A 500 0.89 -14.94 -2.69
C SER A 500 0.76 -14.81 -1.15
N ARG A 501 1.10 -13.63 -0.60
CA ARG A 501 0.76 -13.23 0.77
C ARG A 501 -0.70 -13.55 1.15
N LYS A 502 -1.66 -13.37 0.22
CA LYS A 502 -3.09 -13.67 0.44
C LYS A 502 -3.37 -15.16 0.72
N GLN A 503 -2.46 -16.09 0.40
CA GLN A 503 -2.50 -17.51 0.80
C GLN A 503 -1.52 -17.88 1.93
N VAL A 504 -0.39 -17.16 2.05
CA VAL A 504 0.61 -17.40 3.12
C VAL A 504 0.11 -16.93 4.49
N MET A 505 -0.56 -15.77 4.58
CA MET A 505 -1.01 -15.22 5.87
C MET A 505 -2.07 -16.07 6.60
N PRO A 506 -3.14 -16.58 5.94
CA PRO A 506 -4.10 -17.46 6.61
C PRO A 506 -3.45 -18.74 7.14
N LEU A 507 -2.57 -19.36 6.34
CA LEU A 507 -1.81 -20.55 6.72
C LEU A 507 -0.87 -20.29 7.91
N LEU A 508 -0.21 -19.13 7.98
CA LEU A 508 0.56 -18.72 9.15
C LEU A 508 -0.33 -18.60 10.39
N LYS A 509 -1.47 -17.90 10.29
CA LYS A 509 -2.39 -17.66 11.43
C LYS A 509 -2.98 -18.97 11.96
N GLU A 510 -3.35 -19.90 11.08
CA GLU A 510 -3.78 -21.27 11.44
C GLU A 510 -2.64 -22.07 12.07
N THR A 511 -1.46 -22.09 11.45
CA THR A 511 -0.31 -22.88 11.91
C THR A 511 0.20 -22.43 13.27
N LEU A 512 0.29 -21.11 13.50
CA LEU A 512 0.70 -20.53 14.79
C LEU A 512 -0.32 -20.82 15.88
N LYS A 513 -1.63 -20.67 15.59
CA LYS A 513 -2.70 -21.06 16.52
C LYS A 513 -2.59 -22.53 16.94
N ASP A 514 -2.27 -23.43 16.02
CA ASP A 514 -2.13 -24.87 16.28
C ASP A 514 -0.85 -25.26 17.07
N ILE A 515 0.17 -24.40 17.05
CA ILE A 515 1.42 -24.55 17.83
C ILE A 515 1.29 -23.93 19.22
N ILE A 516 0.63 -22.76 19.33
CA ILE A 516 0.49 -22.00 20.58
C ILE A 516 -0.66 -22.51 21.44
N GLY A 517 -1.77 -22.92 20.83
CA GLY A 517 -2.95 -23.43 21.53
C GLY A 517 -2.72 -24.75 22.28
N LYS A 518 -1.64 -25.48 21.97
CA LYS A 518 -1.27 -26.73 22.65
C LYS A 518 -0.46 -26.44 23.91
N THR A 519 -1.18 -26.06 24.96
CA THR A 519 -0.59 -25.90 26.30
C THR A 519 -0.10 -27.26 26.81
N PRO A 520 1.03 -27.40 27.54
CA PRO A 520 1.58 -28.70 27.94
C PRO A 520 0.80 -29.51 28.99
N GLN A 521 -0.53 -29.39 29.02
CA GLN A 521 -1.42 -30.00 30.01
C GLN A 521 -2.30 -31.11 29.42
N ASP A 522 -2.56 -31.08 28.10
CA ASP A 522 -3.38 -32.07 27.38
C ASP A 522 -2.64 -33.38 27.05
N SER A 523 -1.35 -33.50 27.42
CA SER A 523 -0.51 -34.69 27.18
C SER A 523 -0.47 -35.69 28.34
N ALA A 524 -1.25 -35.46 29.40
CA ALA A 524 -1.28 -36.33 30.57
C ALA A 524 -2.20 -37.56 30.40
N ASP A 525 -3.38 -37.40 29.77
CA ASP A 525 -4.45 -38.40 29.81
C ASP A 525 -4.58 -39.26 28.53
N THR A 526 -3.58 -40.11 28.25
CA THR A 526 -3.82 -41.32 27.43
C THR A 526 -2.93 -42.52 27.81
N GLN A 527 -2.89 -42.87 29.10
CA GLN A 527 -2.43 -44.20 29.54
C GLN A 527 -3.55 -45.06 30.13
N SER A 528 -4.45 -45.60 29.29
CA SER A 528 -5.10 -46.89 29.54
C SER A 528 -5.78 -47.47 28.29
N ILE A 529 -6.16 -48.76 28.39
CA ILE A 529 -7.05 -49.54 27.50
C ILE A 529 -6.37 -50.35 26.37
N THR A 530 -5.91 -51.53 26.82
CA THR A 530 -5.96 -52.87 26.17
C THR A 530 -5.19 -53.19 24.88
N ASN A 531 -4.34 -54.20 25.00
CA ASN A 531 -3.86 -55.07 23.93
C ASN A 531 -5.00 -55.71 23.11
N THR A 532 -5.00 -55.52 21.79
CA THR A 532 -5.34 -56.57 20.81
C THR A 532 -4.62 -56.28 19.50
N ALA A 533 -3.87 -57.25 18.97
CA ALA A 533 -3.13 -57.10 17.72
C ALA A 533 -3.84 -57.77 16.52
N PRO A 534 -4.13 -57.04 15.43
CA PRO A 534 -4.44 -57.63 14.12
C PRO A 534 -3.16 -57.91 13.31
N LYS A 535 -3.25 -58.82 12.35
CA LYS A 535 -2.13 -59.25 11.50
C LYS A 535 -1.90 -58.31 10.31
N SER A 536 -0.65 -58.19 9.89
CA SER A 536 -0.26 -57.56 8.61
C SER A 536 -0.63 -58.42 7.39
N PRO A 537 -1.02 -57.79 6.28
CA PRO A 537 -0.60 -58.17 4.94
C PRO A 537 0.36 -57.11 4.37
N GLY A 538 1.45 -57.53 3.73
CA GLY A 538 2.45 -56.62 3.15
C GLY A 538 2.39 -56.54 1.63
N THR A 539 2.72 -55.37 1.07
CA THR A 539 3.02 -55.16 -0.36
C THR A 539 4.20 -54.18 -0.49
N ASN A 540 5.03 -54.37 -1.53
CA ASN A 540 6.31 -53.66 -1.67
C ASN A 540 6.15 -52.22 -2.19
N VAL A 541 7.01 -51.32 -1.73
CA VAL A 541 7.26 -50.00 -2.32
C VAL A 541 8.78 -49.80 -2.47
N PRO A 542 9.32 -49.23 -3.57
CA PRO A 542 10.77 -49.20 -3.80
C PRO A 542 11.55 -48.25 -2.89
N GLN A 543 12.79 -48.62 -2.56
CA GLN A 543 13.74 -47.80 -1.79
C GLN A 543 14.43 -46.76 -2.69
N THR A 544 13.83 -45.58 -2.83
CA THR A 544 14.52 -44.36 -3.36
C THR A 544 14.18 -43.07 -2.61
N ALA A 545 13.29 -43.12 -1.60
CA ALA A 545 12.83 -41.93 -0.88
C ALA A 545 13.61 -41.59 0.41
N HIS A 546 14.67 -42.35 0.75
CA HIS A 546 15.28 -42.31 2.08
C HIS A 546 16.61 -41.51 2.18
N ASP A 547 17.31 -41.30 1.06
CA ASP A 547 18.70 -40.79 1.05
C ASP A 547 18.82 -39.25 1.00
N HIS A 548 17.72 -38.55 0.74
CA HIS A 548 17.69 -37.08 0.75
C HIS A 548 17.49 -36.49 2.15
N LEU A 549 16.96 -37.25 3.11
CA LEU A 549 16.78 -36.81 4.51
C LEU A 549 18.06 -36.92 5.34
N SER A 550 18.86 -37.97 5.14
CA SER A 550 20.18 -38.13 5.78
C SER A 550 21.15 -37.00 5.40
N SER A 551 21.13 -36.61 4.12
CA SER A 551 21.94 -35.52 3.57
C SER A 551 21.68 -34.16 4.24
N PHE A 552 20.43 -33.84 4.61
CA PHE A 552 20.09 -32.56 5.24
C PHE A 552 20.57 -32.46 6.69
N ASN A 553 20.41 -33.52 7.47
CA ASN A 553 20.90 -33.57 8.86
C ASN A 553 22.42 -33.40 8.94
N ALA A 554 23.18 -33.93 7.97
CA ALA A 554 24.64 -33.74 7.93
C ALA A 554 25.05 -32.27 7.73
N VAL A 555 24.37 -31.55 6.84
CA VAL A 555 24.68 -30.13 6.54
C VAL A 555 24.30 -29.21 7.69
N MET A 556 23.13 -29.42 8.32
CA MET A 556 22.68 -28.56 9.42
C MET A 556 23.38 -28.87 10.75
N ALA A 557 23.56 -30.15 11.12
CA ALA A 557 24.19 -30.51 12.40
C ALA A 557 25.68 -30.12 12.47
N GLY A 558 26.39 -30.11 11.34
CA GLY A 558 27.82 -29.79 11.28
C GLY A 558 28.15 -28.30 11.45
N ALA A 559 27.25 -27.39 11.09
CA ALA A 559 27.56 -25.96 10.96
C ALA A 559 26.90 -25.04 11.99
N THR A 560 25.61 -25.23 12.31
CA THR A 560 24.87 -24.28 13.15
C THR A 560 24.98 -24.61 14.65
N GLY A 561 24.81 -25.89 15.03
CA GLY A 561 24.80 -26.31 16.44
C GLY A 561 26.09 -25.98 17.20
N ALA A 562 27.25 -26.31 16.63
CA ALA A 562 28.55 -26.06 17.26
C ALA A 562 28.91 -24.57 17.33
N ALA A 563 28.64 -23.80 16.27
CA ALA A 563 28.95 -22.38 16.21
C ALA A 563 28.09 -21.55 17.18
N TRP A 564 26.79 -21.88 17.28
CA TRP A 564 25.84 -21.19 18.16
C TRP A 564 26.17 -21.44 19.65
N LEU A 565 26.48 -22.69 20.01
CA LEU A 565 26.96 -23.03 21.36
C LEU A 565 28.28 -22.31 21.71
N HIS A 566 29.24 -22.23 20.78
CA HIS A 566 30.49 -21.51 21.01
C HIS A 566 30.28 -20.01 21.25
N HIS A 567 29.37 -19.37 20.52
CA HIS A 567 29.07 -17.95 20.71
C HIS A 567 28.37 -17.69 22.06
N TYR A 568 27.40 -18.54 22.43
CA TYR A 568 26.67 -18.42 23.70
C TYR A 568 27.56 -18.66 24.93
N HIS A 569 28.45 -19.66 24.89
CA HIS A 569 29.43 -19.87 25.96
C HIS A 569 30.48 -18.75 26.05
N GLY A 570 30.82 -18.10 24.92
CA GLY A 570 31.74 -16.95 24.91
C GLY A 570 31.22 -15.74 25.71
N LEU A 571 29.90 -15.49 25.67
CA LEU A 571 29.26 -14.40 26.41
C LEU A 571 29.10 -14.69 27.92
N ILE A 572 29.06 -15.96 28.33
CA ILE A 572 28.91 -16.36 29.74
C ILE A 572 30.26 -16.45 30.48
N ASN A 573 31.32 -16.93 29.81
CA ASN A 573 32.60 -17.23 30.45
C ASN A 573 33.53 -16.02 30.68
N SER A 574 33.20 -14.83 30.19
CA SER A 574 34.00 -13.61 30.37
C SER A 574 33.97 -13.04 31.81
N ASN A 575 33.06 -13.55 32.66
CA ASN A 575 32.74 -12.94 33.95
C ASN A 575 33.06 -13.84 35.17
N ASN A 576 33.85 -14.91 35.01
CA ASN A 576 34.13 -15.85 36.09
C ASN A 576 35.54 -16.50 36.05
N GLN A 577 36.58 -15.69 36.29
CA GLN A 577 37.91 -16.19 36.66
C GLN A 577 38.52 -15.42 37.84
N GLN A 578 38.25 -15.89 39.06
CA GLN A 578 39.26 -16.12 40.11
C GLN A 578 38.63 -16.91 41.28
N GLY A 579 39.39 -17.82 41.89
CA GLY A 579 38.84 -18.83 42.79
C GLY A 579 38.63 -18.37 44.25
N ALA A 580 37.70 -19.03 44.93
CA ALA A 580 37.55 -18.96 46.39
C ALA A 580 38.60 -19.83 47.12
N PRO A 581 38.86 -19.57 48.40
CA PRO A 581 38.41 -20.57 49.39
C PRO A 581 37.87 -20.02 50.74
N HIS A 582 36.82 -20.69 51.23
CA HIS A 582 36.42 -21.00 52.62
C HIS A 582 36.25 -19.93 53.75
N TYR A 583 35.04 -19.98 54.35
CA TYR A 583 34.67 -19.88 55.79
C TYR A 583 35.09 -18.67 56.66
N HIS A 584 34.13 -17.82 57.06
CA HIS A 584 33.41 -17.90 58.36
C HIS A 584 32.27 -16.86 58.49
N GLN A 585 31.71 -16.61 59.69
CA GLN A 585 30.37 -16.02 59.92
C GLN A 585 30.37 -14.54 60.39
N HIS A 586 29.33 -13.80 59.98
CA HIS A 586 28.80 -12.52 60.55
C HIS A 586 29.72 -11.27 60.60
N PRO A 587 29.17 -10.04 60.74
CA PRO A 587 27.85 -9.51 60.36
C PRO A 587 27.94 -8.33 59.36
N VAL A 588 26.83 -7.63 59.12
CA VAL A 588 26.71 -6.47 58.19
C VAL A 588 27.58 -5.27 58.62
N SER A 589 28.14 -4.52 57.66
CA SER A 589 28.64 -3.16 57.90
C SER A 589 28.37 -2.20 56.72
N GLU A 590 28.06 -0.95 57.03
CA GLU A 590 27.69 0.08 56.06
C GLU A 590 28.92 0.70 55.37
N LYS A 591 29.24 0.26 54.14
CA LYS A 591 30.19 1.00 53.26
C LYS A 591 30.03 0.82 51.75
N GLY A 592 29.04 0.04 51.28
CA GLY A 592 28.77 -0.16 49.85
C GLY A 592 28.03 1.01 49.16
N SER A 593 27.10 1.66 49.85
CA SER A 593 26.13 2.57 49.19
C SER A 593 26.74 3.82 48.56
N SER A 594 27.70 4.48 49.22
CA SER A 594 28.14 5.82 48.80
C SER A 594 28.89 5.85 47.47
N LYS A 595 29.60 4.77 47.11
CA LYS A 595 30.34 4.68 45.84
C LYS A 595 29.41 4.56 44.63
N ILE A 596 28.32 3.80 44.75
CA ILE A 596 27.33 3.62 43.66
C ILE A 596 26.57 4.93 43.43
N THR A 597 26.08 5.58 44.50
CA THR A 597 25.40 6.88 44.38
C THR A 597 26.31 7.95 43.76
N SER A 598 27.60 7.96 44.13
CA SER A 598 28.61 8.86 43.54
C SER A 598 28.81 8.65 42.05
N ALA A 599 28.80 7.40 41.57
CA ALA A 599 28.93 7.08 40.14
C ALA A 599 27.68 7.52 39.35
N VAL A 600 26.48 7.23 39.87
CA VAL A 600 25.21 7.62 39.24
C VAL A 600 25.04 9.15 39.20
N GLN A 601 25.46 9.88 40.24
CA GLN A 601 25.46 11.35 40.21
C GLN A 601 26.45 11.92 39.18
N ARG A 602 27.66 11.37 39.06
CA ARG A 602 28.61 11.79 38.00
C ARG A 602 28.06 11.52 36.60
N PHE A 603 27.44 10.37 36.37
CA PHE A 603 26.84 10.04 35.08
C PHE A 603 25.69 10.98 34.72
N ARG A 604 24.77 11.23 35.66
CA ARG A 604 23.68 12.22 35.49
C ARG A 604 24.22 13.64 35.24
N GLY A 605 25.26 14.06 35.95
CA GLY A 605 25.92 15.35 35.73
C GLY A 605 26.56 15.46 34.35
N HIS A 606 27.19 14.38 33.85
CA HIS A 606 27.79 14.36 32.51
C HIS A 606 26.73 14.43 31.40
N VAL A 607 25.64 13.66 31.52
CA VAL A 607 24.50 13.73 30.58
C VAL A 607 23.85 15.12 30.59
N ALA A 608 23.64 15.73 31.76
CA ALA A 608 23.12 17.09 31.87
C ALA A 608 24.07 18.14 31.23
N SER A 609 25.38 18.00 31.42
CA SER A 609 26.38 18.86 30.78
C SER A 609 26.34 18.75 29.26
N VAL A 610 26.31 17.53 28.70
CA VAL A 610 26.25 17.32 27.24
C VAL A 610 24.95 17.88 26.66
N ALA A 611 23.82 17.73 27.36
CA ALA A 611 22.55 18.34 26.97
C ALA A 611 22.63 19.87 26.95
N GLN A 612 23.19 20.49 28.00
CA GLN A 612 23.38 21.95 28.07
C GLN A 612 24.32 22.46 26.98
N THR A 613 25.43 21.77 26.68
CA THR A 613 26.34 22.16 25.59
C THR A 613 25.68 22.09 24.21
N LYS A 614 24.81 21.08 23.95
CA LYS A 614 24.02 21.01 22.71
C LYS A 614 22.97 22.11 22.62
N VAL A 615 22.23 22.39 23.70
CA VAL A 615 21.25 23.49 23.74
C VAL A 615 21.94 24.85 23.55
N ALA A 616 23.12 25.06 24.14
CA ALA A 616 23.92 26.27 23.93
C ALA A 616 24.42 26.43 22.48
N HIS A 617 24.82 25.33 21.81
CA HIS A 617 25.18 25.37 20.38
C HIS A 617 23.98 25.72 19.49
N ILE A 618 22.82 25.10 19.73
CA ILE A 618 21.58 25.41 19.00
C ILE A 618 21.18 26.87 19.22
N LYS A 619 21.24 27.37 20.47
CA LYS A 619 20.89 28.75 20.77
C LYS A 619 21.87 29.75 20.13
N ASN A 620 23.18 29.51 20.20
CA ASN A 620 24.17 30.37 19.54
C ASN A 620 24.02 30.38 18.01
N ALA A 621 23.57 29.28 17.40
CA ALA A 621 23.28 29.23 15.96
C ALA A 621 22.02 30.03 15.58
N VAL A 622 21.00 30.07 16.44
CA VAL A 622 19.78 30.88 16.25
C VAL A 622 20.07 32.37 16.50
N ASP A 623 20.67 32.70 17.64
CA ASP A 623 21.00 34.09 18.00
C ASP A 623 22.00 34.69 16.99
N GLY A 624 22.97 33.90 16.53
CA GLY A 624 23.95 34.29 15.50
C GLY A 624 23.36 34.57 14.11
N ALA A 625 22.21 33.99 13.77
CA ALA A 625 21.52 34.26 12.52
C ALA A 625 20.82 35.64 12.48
N THR A 626 20.73 36.35 13.62
CA THR A 626 19.99 37.61 13.75
C THR A 626 20.84 38.88 13.80
N SER A 627 22.17 38.81 13.57
CA SER A 627 23.06 39.97 13.79
C SER A 627 24.24 40.13 12.80
N SER A 628 23.99 40.22 11.49
CA SER A 628 24.96 40.87 10.56
C SER A 628 24.39 41.27 9.18
N TYR A 629 23.80 42.47 9.05
CA TYR A 629 23.72 43.20 7.77
C TYR A 629 23.67 44.73 8.02
N PRO A 630 24.67 45.52 7.58
CA PRO A 630 24.66 46.97 7.73
C PRO A 630 23.88 47.66 6.58
N MET A 631 23.23 48.79 6.90
CA MET A 631 22.62 49.69 5.91
C MET A 631 23.66 50.59 5.22
N THR A 632 23.50 50.79 3.91
CA THR A 632 23.81 52.06 3.22
C THR A 632 22.68 52.38 2.21
N GLN A 633 22.63 53.63 1.75
CA GLN A 633 21.40 54.27 1.23
C GLN A 633 21.36 54.47 -0.31
N ALA A 634 20.20 54.96 -0.77
CA ALA A 634 19.90 55.70 -2.01
C ALA A 634 19.33 54.90 -3.21
N SER A 635 18.43 55.44 -4.06
CA SER A 635 17.44 56.53 -3.92
C SER A 635 16.54 56.63 -5.17
N SER A 636 15.29 57.11 -4.99
CA SER A 636 14.46 57.86 -5.97
C SER A 636 13.94 57.24 -7.30
N SER A 637 12.69 57.64 -7.62
CA SER A 637 12.07 57.90 -8.95
C SER A 637 11.62 56.75 -9.90
N ARG A 638 10.28 56.58 -9.90
CA ARG A 638 9.32 56.39 -11.03
C ARG A 638 9.64 57.28 -12.28
N PRO A 639 9.01 57.10 -13.49
CA PRO A 639 7.62 56.64 -13.70
C PRO A 639 7.33 55.67 -14.89
N MET A 640 6.04 55.45 -15.14
CA MET A 640 5.41 54.56 -16.13
C MET A 640 5.39 55.14 -17.56
N ALA A 641 5.13 54.28 -18.54
CA ALA A 641 4.47 54.63 -19.80
C ALA A 641 3.43 53.55 -20.19
N GLN A 642 2.43 53.91 -21.00
CA GLN A 642 1.36 53.03 -21.51
C GLN A 642 1.43 52.93 -23.06
N ALA A 643 0.41 52.31 -23.66
CA ALA A 643 0.08 52.29 -25.10
C ALA A 643 0.95 51.35 -25.99
N SER A 644 0.43 50.74 -27.07
CA SER A 644 -0.98 50.52 -27.49
C SER A 644 -1.04 49.48 -28.62
N SER A 645 -2.22 48.88 -28.85
CA SER A 645 -2.53 48.16 -30.10
C SER A 645 -2.48 49.09 -31.32
N PRO A 646 -2.38 48.54 -32.54
CA PRO A 646 -3.57 48.55 -33.41
C PRO A 646 -3.81 47.24 -34.19
N SER A 647 -4.81 47.25 -35.07
CA SER A 647 -5.49 46.10 -35.68
C SER A 647 -5.56 46.16 -37.22
N HIS A 648 -5.80 45.00 -37.87
CA HIS A 648 -6.10 44.83 -39.31
C HIS A 648 -4.89 45.08 -40.25
N THR A 649 -4.84 44.62 -41.52
CA THR A 649 -5.88 44.19 -42.47
C THR A 649 -5.64 42.79 -43.11
N ARG A 650 -5.97 42.59 -44.40
CA ARG A 650 -6.38 41.33 -45.05
C ARG A 650 -5.92 41.30 -46.52
N ALA A 651 -5.69 40.10 -47.08
CA ALA A 651 -5.45 39.82 -48.53
C ALA A 651 -4.10 40.35 -49.10
N THR A 652 -3.50 39.83 -50.19
CA THR A 652 -3.90 38.75 -51.15
C THR A 652 -2.67 38.05 -51.77
N ASP A 653 -2.93 37.04 -52.60
CA ASP A 653 -2.01 36.16 -53.37
C ASP A 653 -0.81 36.82 -54.10
N GLY A 654 0.28 36.05 -54.31
CA GLY A 654 1.42 36.51 -55.14
C GLY A 654 2.64 35.57 -55.26
N GLN A 655 2.55 34.57 -56.16
CA GLN A 655 3.61 33.86 -56.92
C GLN A 655 5.08 33.74 -56.43
N SER A 656 5.59 32.50 -56.52
CA SER A 656 7.02 32.11 -56.64
C SER A 656 7.73 32.76 -57.87
N PRO A 657 9.10 32.85 -57.98
CA PRO A 657 10.01 31.74 -57.62
C PRO A 657 11.46 32.05 -57.12
N ALA A 658 12.03 30.99 -56.52
CA ALA A 658 13.43 30.52 -56.59
C ALA A 658 14.64 31.48 -56.40
N MET A 659 15.45 31.19 -55.37
CA MET A 659 16.91 31.21 -55.50
C MET A 659 17.57 30.05 -54.72
N ARG A 660 18.77 29.64 -55.13
CA ARG A 660 19.59 28.59 -54.49
C ARG A 660 20.73 29.22 -53.70
N GLN A 661 21.03 28.71 -52.51
CA GLN A 661 22.36 28.62 -51.85
C GLN A 661 22.15 27.96 -50.46
N GLU A 662 23.10 27.23 -49.86
CA GLU A 662 24.10 26.32 -50.45
C GLU A 662 24.44 25.24 -49.40
N ARG A 663 25.07 24.12 -49.79
CA ARG A 663 25.46 23.07 -48.84
C ARG A 663 26.80 23.38 -48.18
N VAL A 664 26.86 23.24 -46.86
CA VAL A 664 28.12 23.00 -46.13
C VAL A 664 28.01 21.67 -45.39
N GLN A 665 29.00 20.80 -45.56
CA GLN A 665 29.23 19.62 -44.73
C GLN A 665 30.69 19.62 -44.24
N PRO A 666 30.95 19.07 -43.04
CA PRO A 666 32.26 18.57 -42.67
C PRO A 666 32.24 17.05 -42.47
N GLY A 667 32.93 16.32 -43.35
CA GLY A 667 33.69 15.14 -42.93
C GLY A 667 35.06 15.58 -42.38
N SER A 668 35.94 14.71 -41.87
CA SER A 668 35.87 13.25 -41.67
C SER A 668 37.03 12.82 -40.72
N ILE A 669 37.56 11.59 -40.85
CA ILE A 669 38.72 11.00 -40.14
C ILE A 669 38.36 10.46 -38.73
N LYS A 670 38.26 9.15 -38.52
CA LYS A 670 39.38 8.19 -38.71
C LYS A 670 38.96 6.77 -39.14
N GLN A 671 39.95 6.05 -39.67
CA GLN A 671 39.93 4.70 -40.26
C GLN A 671 41.23 3.98 -39.75
N LEU A 672 41.48 2.66 -39.82
CA LEU A 672 40.90 1.50 -40.54
C LEU A 672 41.42 0.17 -39.87
N TRP A 673 40.94 -0.98 -40.35
CA TRP A 673 41.52 -2.35 -40.25
C TRP A 673 41.42 -3.10 -38.89
N HIS A 674 41.32 -4.44 -38.85
CA HIS A 674 41.35 -5.46 -39.92
C HIS A 674 40.43 -6.68 -39.64
N LYS A 675 40.21 -7.55 -40.65
CA LYS A 675 39.48 -8.84 -40.54
C LYS A 675 40.47 -10.01 -40.58
N VAL A 676 40.24 -11.06 -39.76
CA VAL A 676 40.79 -12.41 -39.97
C VAL A 676 39.66 -13.44 -39.80
N LYS A 677 39.71 -14.54 -40.57
CA LYS A 677 38.72 -15.64 -40.53
C LYS A 677 39.29 -16.92 -39.88
N GLY A 678 38.67 -17.36 -38.78
CA GLY A 678 38.05 -18.69 -38.69
C GLY A 678 38.88 -19.94 -38.31
N LYS A 679 38.10 -21.03 -38.13
CA LYS A 679 38.43 -22.45 -37.89
C LYS A 679 38.88 -22.90 -36.47
N LYS A 680 38.01 -23.74 -35.89
CA LYS A 680 38.27 -25.00 -35.15
C LYS A 680 39.28 -25.01 -33.99
N GLY A 681 38.76 -25.25 -32.79
CA GLY A 681 38.71 -26.64 -32.29
C GLY A 681 39.55 -26.99 -31.06
N SER A 682 38.89 -27.01 -29.90
CA SER A 682 39.07 -28.00 -28.83
C SER A 682 37.81 -27.99 -27.97
#